data_AF-A0A4P5WJT4-F1
#
_entry.id   AF-A0A4P5WJT4-F1
#
_cell.length_a   1.000
_cell.length_b   1.000
_cell.length_c   1.000
_cell.angle_alpha   90.00
_cell.angle_beta   90.00
_cell.angle_gamma   90.00
#
_symmetry.space_group_name_H-M   'P 1'
#
loop_
_entity.id
_entity.type
_entity.pdbx_description
1 polymer ?
#
loop_
_entity_poly.entity_id
_entity_poly.type
_entity_poly.pdbx_seq_one_letter_code
_entity_poly.pdbx_strand_id
1 'polypeptide(L)'
;MTFVRAELTVRTALCAVALALSLAPAIASTQATADAASKAVASWIVLDAPPGSEARASTNKLFAGWTVDAWGNYSKRAGSGRPLRVVACALDQSGYVVSQITDEGYLRLRRTGQGVPHQLWDQFHEAQRLRILTKSAVVKAISAVANGHFASLHRADSLAATVDQLWVDVGASTRGDAEKLGISLLDPVLYDRPAWTFEGFATGPNAGARAGCAAVASAAKGTPRTGETIFVLSTQRIFGWVGLGAFLSKLGPVDVVTVFDEGQTTGYANRSGATTTGGRGGRGGQSPIRAVLQGARADTIRANAPAVRWPGTLVESVHASEALKLLDAAATAANVALGGDSWAAIPLDTGRVLTPRTDAYGALEKQFFTLADLPGAPGSEWRVRETLMAALPKWARDIATVDSAGNLIVVAGPDKNPEAIIAHMDEVGFEIERILGDGRVTLRPVGGGVATAWEGRPAYLHFNQGADGRAPESLRGVYIPRDTARLRAPGQLSAWFGVDSATLVARGARVGLPVLAYKRGERLGGARLVARSNDDRSGSTALLFAVQKLDPTKLPRRTYFVWSVREEGGLNGARAFGAEHGRELNRVYSIDTFVSSDTPLESPHFAYLPLGKGAVLRGLDNGALTPPAERERVLAIARAQQIPIQVGTTMGSTDGSALTAFGPINTSISWPGRYSHSPAEVLDLRDVDALARLIGALAIAP
;
A
#
# COMPACT_ATOMS: atom_id res chain seq x y z
N MET A 1 -4.36 -34.45 57.38
CA MET A 1 -4.77 -33.27 56.57
C MET A 1 -3.92 -33.02 55.33
N THR A 2 -2.70 -33.58 55.22
CA THR A 2 -1.76 -33.35 54.11
C THR A 2 -2.04 -34.20 52.84
N PHE A 3 -2.56 -35.42 52.98
CA PHE A 3 -2.88 -36.28 51.83
C PHE A 3 -4.08 -35.81 50.99
N VAL A 4 -5.10 -35.23 51.63
CA VAL A 4 -6.31 -34.72 50.93
C VAL A 4 -5.98 -33.50 50.05
N ARG A 5 -4.99 -32.69 50.42
CA ARG A 5 -4.56 -31.52 49.60
C ARG A 5 -3.81 -31.94 48.33
N ALA A 6 -3.02 -33.02 48.36
CA ALA A 6 -2.28 -33.50 47.20
C ALA A 6 -3.21 -34.10 46.13
N GLU A 7 -4.19 -34.92 46.52
CA GLU A 7 -5.20 -35.46 45.59
C GLU A 7 -6.09 -34.37 44.97
N LEU A 8 -6.47 -33.35 45.75
CA LEU A 8 -7.27 -32.24 45.23
C LEU A 8 -6.51 -31.43 44.16
N THR A 9 -5.20 -31.26 44.34
CA THR A 9 -4.31 -30.51 43.43
C THR A 9 -4.07 -31.28 42.12
N VAL A 10 -3.90 -32.61 42.20
CA VAL A 10 -3.75 -33.47 41.02
C VAL A 10 -5.06 -33.58 40.23
N ARG A 11 -6.21 -33.70 40.91
CA ARG A 11 -7.54 -33.72 40.26
C ARG A 11 -7.90 -32.39 39.60
N THR A 12 -7.54 -31.26 40.20
CA THR A 12 -7.75 -29.94 39.59
C THR A 12 -6.83 -29.71 38.40
N ALA A 13 -5.57 -30.15 38.45
CA ALA A 13 -4.66 -30.10 37.29
C ALA A 13 -5.13 -31.00 36.13
N LEU A 14 -5.59 -32.23 36.41
CA LEU A 14 -6.17 -33.14 35.42
C LEU A 14 -7.48 -32.60 34.83
N CYS A 15 -8.35 -31.98 35.64
CA CYS A 15 -9.55 -31.31 35.13
C CYS A 15 -9.20 -30.10 34.27
N ALA A 16 -8.21 -29.29 34.64
CA ALA A 16 -7.79 -28.14 33.82
C ALA A 16 -7.18 -28.57 32.48
N VAL A 17 -6.39 -29.65 32.46
CA VAL A 17 -5.83 -30.24 31.22
C VAL A 17 -6.92 -30.86 30.35
N ALA A 18 -7.88 -31.59 30.93
CA ALA A 18 -9.02 -32.15 30.20
C ALA A 18 -9.99 -31.06 29.68
N LEU A 19 -10.16 -29.97 30.42
CA LEU A 19 -10.93 -28.80 29.97
C LEU A 19 -10.21 -28.05 28.84
N ALA A 20 -8.88 -27.89 28.93
CA ALA A 20 -8.07 -27.29 27.87
C ALA A 20 -8.07 -28.16 26.59
N LEU A 21 -7.99 -29.48 26.71
CA LEU A 21 -8.04 -30.43 25.58
C LEU A 21 -9.44 -30.54 24.96
N SER A 22 -10.52 -30.33 25.71
CA SER A 22 -11.89 -30.33 25.18
C SER A 22 -12.31 -28.98 24.59
N LEU A 23 -11.71 -27.86 25.03
CA LEU A 23 -11.93 -26.53 24.47
C LEU A 23 -11.08 -26.22 23.24
N ALA A 24 -9.90 -26.84 23.09
CA ALA A 24 -9.02 -26.59 21.94
C ALA A 24 -9.66 -26.84 20.56
N PRO A 25 -10.45 -27.92 20.33
CA PRO A 25 -11.14 -28.14 19.06
C PRO A 25 -12.25 -27.11 18.80
N ALA A 26 -12.94 -26.65 19.86
CA ALA A 26 -13.99 -25.64 19.77
C ALA A 26 -13.43 -24.22 19.53
N ILE A 27 -12.26 -23.91 20.10
CA ILE A 27 -11.55 -22.66 19.84
C ILE A 27 -10.97 -22.67 18.41
N ALA A 28 -10.40 -23.79 17.97
CA ALA A 28 -9.89 -23.93 16.61
C ALA A 28 -11.01 -23.80 15.55
N SER A 29 -12.20 -24.36 15.81
CA SER A 29 -13.35 -24.23 14.90
C SER A 29 -13.94 -22.81 14.88
N THR A 30 -14.01 -22.12 16.02
CA THR A 30 -14.45 -20.71 16.05
C THR A 30 -13.46 -19.76 15.39
N GLN A 31 -12.16 -20.02 15.50
CA GLN A 31 -11.14 -19.25 14.79
C GLN A 31 -11.17 -19.50 13.27
N ALA A 32 -11.32 -20.76 12.84
CA ALA A 32 -11.44 -21.10 11.42
C ALA A 32 -12.65 -20.44 10.76
N THR A 33 -13.81 -20.40 11.46
CA THR A 33 -15.02 -19.72 10.96
C THR A 33 -14.85 -18.20 10.88
N ALA A 34 -14.19 -17.58 11.87
CA ALA A 34 -13.87 -16.15 11.85
C ALA A 34 -12.89 -15.78 10.72
N ASP A 35 -11.87 -16.62 10.49
CA ASP A 35 -10.93 -16.46 9.38
C ASP A 35 -11.61 -16.60 8.02
N ALA A 36 -12.51 -17.58 7.86
CA ALA A 36 -13.28 -17.75 6.64
C ALA A 36 -14.17 -16.52 6.36
N ALA A 37 -14.84 -15.99 7.38
CA ALA A 37 -15.69 -14.80 7.27
C ALA A 37 -14.88 -13.56 6.87
N SER A 38 -13.79 -13.26 7.58
CA SER A 38 -12.96 -12.09 7.28
C SER A 38 -12.30 -12.18 5.89
N LYS A 39 -11.81 -13.37 5.48
CA LYS A 39 -11.27 -13.59 4.13
C LYS A 39 -12.33 -13.42 3.05
N ALA A 40 -13.53 -13.96 3.26
CA ALA A 40 -14.64 -13.78 2.34
C ALA A 40 -14.96 -12.29 2.17
N VAL A 41 -15.18 -11.55 3.26
CA VAL A 41 -15.45 -10.11 3.19
C VAL A 41 -14.30 -9.35 2.52
N ALA A 42 -13.04 -9.64 2.86
CA ALA A 42 -11.89 -8.99 2.24
C ALA A 42 -11.83 -9.22 0.72
N SER A 43 -12.33 -10.36 0.24
CA SER A 43 -12.44 -10.64 -1.20
C SER A 43 -13.50 -9.78 -1.90
N TRP A 44 -14.60 -9.44 -1.22
CA TRP A 44 -15.60 -8.51 -1.74
C TRP A 44 -15.13 -7.07 -1.73
N ILE A 45 -14.30 -6.68 -0.76
CA ILE A 45 -13.73 -5.34 -0.67
C ILE A 45 -12.91 -4.99 -1.92
N VAL A 46 -12.18 -5.96 -2.48
CA VAL A 46 -11.33 -5.74 -3.66
C VAL A 46 -12.02 -6.00 -5.00
N LEU A 47 -13.29 -6.43 -4.98
CA LEU A 47 -14.09 -6.65 -6.19
C LEU A 47 -14.34 -5.32 -6.90
N ASP A 48 -13.95 -5.26 -8.18
CA ASP A 48 -14.20 -4.08 -9.02
C ASP A 48 -15.68 -3.90 -9.33
N ALA A 49 -16.25 -2.86 -8.72
CA ALA A 49 -17.60 -2.39 -9.02
C ALA A 49 -17.68 -0.86 -8.86
N PRO A 50 -16.97 -0.08 -9.70
CA PRO A 50 -17.17 1.36 -9.71
C PRO A 50 -18.56 1.72 -10.29
N PRO A 51 -19.17 2.82 -9.84
CA PRO A 51 -20.44 3.31 -10.36
C PRO A 51 -20.45 3.43 -11.89
N GLY A 52 -21.45 2.85 -12.55
CA GLY A 52 -21.59 2.82 -14.01
C GLY A 52 -20.73 1.77 -14.72
N SER A 53 -20.01 0.93 -13.98
CA SER A 53 -19.13 -0.13 -14.49
C SER A 53 -19.23 -1.41 -13.65
N GLU A 54 -20.26 -1.56 -12.83
CA GLU A 54 -20.49 -2.70 -11.96
C GLU A 54 -20.75 -4.00 -12.74
N ALA A 55 -21.19 -3.90 -14.00
CA ALA A 55 -21.32 -5.04 -14.91
C ALA A 55 -19.98 -5.79 -15.11
N ARG A 56 -18.83 -5.16 -14.84
CA ARG A 56 -17.51 -5.83 -14.92
C ARG A 56 -17.36 -6.96 -13.89
N ALA A 57 -18.10 -6.89 -12.78
CA ALA A 57 -18.14 -7.96 -11.80
C ALA A 57 -18.69 -9.27 -12.38
N SER A 58 -19.46 -9.23 -13.49
CA SER A 58 -20.15 -10.39 -14.09
C SER A 58 -19.21 -11.48 -14.58
N THR A 59 -17.95 -11.13 -14.86
CA THR A 59 -16.90 -12.09 -15.21
C THR A 59 -16.59 -13.09 -14.09
N ASN A 60 -17.01 -12.79 -12.87
CA ASN A 60 -16.87 -13.68 -11.74
C ASN A 60 -17.93 -14.80 -11.78
N LYS A 61 -17.47 -16.06 -11.68
CA LYS A 61 -18.34 -17.25 -11.65
C LYS A 61 -19.38 -17.21 -10.54
N LEU A 62 -19.15 -16.46 -9.46
CA LEU A 62 -20.13 -16.27 -8.40
C LEU A 62 -21.47 -15.69 -8.90
N PHE A 63 -21.44 -14.88 -9.95
CA PHE A 63 -22.64 -14.28 -10.53
C PHE A 63 -23.29 -15.14 -11.61
N ALA A 64 -22.83 -16.38 -11.82
CA ALA A 64 -23.53 -17.32 -12.68
C ALA A 64 -24.97 -17.54 -12.18
N GLY A 65 -25.95 -17.36 -13.06
CA GLY A 65 -27.38 -17.46 -12.72
C GLY A 65 -27.99 -16.21 -12.08
N TRP A 66 -27.23 -15.12 -11.94
CA TRP A 66 -27.79 -13.80 -11.62
C TRP A 66 -28.19 -13.08 -12.92
N THR A 67 -29.26 -12.30 -12.86
CA THR A 67 -29.71 -11.42 -13.95
C THR A 67 -29.19 -10.02 -13.72
N VAL A 68 -28.64 -9.39 -14.76
CA VAL A 68 -28.20 -7.99 -14.73
C VAL A 68 -29.24 -7.13 -15.44
N ASP A 69 -29.79 -6.13 -14.75
CA ASP A 69 -30.74 -5.20 -15.36
C ASP A 69 -30.06 -4.04 -16.10
N ALA A 70 -30.85 -3.16 -16.72
CA ALA A 70 -30.33 -2.01 -17.49
C ALA A 70 -29.59 -0.96 -16.63
N TRP A 71 -29.76 -0.97 -15.31
CA TRP A 71 -28.99 -0.13 -14.39
C TRP A 71 -27.69 -0.80 -13.93
N GLY A 72 -27.53 -2.09 -14.24
CA GLY A 72 -26.39 -2.91 -13.81
C GLY A 72 -26.64 -3.67 -12.51
N ASN A 73 -27.85 -3.62 -11.94
CA ASN A 73 -28.15 -4.35 -10.71
C ASN A 73 -28.11 -5.85 -10.97
N TYR A 74 -27.43 -6.60 -10.10
CA TYR A 74 -27.50 -8.05 -10.10
C TYR A 74 -28.70 -8.47 -9.27
N SER A 75 -29.56 -9.32 -9.83
CA SER A 75 -30.69 -9.89 -9.12
C SER A 75 -30.78 -11.40 -9.28
N LYS A 76 -31.21 -12.08 -8.23
CA LYS A 76 -31.50 -13.52 -8.25
C LYS A 76 -32.78 -13.79 -7.50
N ARG A 77 -33.68 -14.55 -8.12
CA ARG A 77 -34.95 -14.97 -7.52
C ARG A 77 -34.81 -16.40 -6.97
N ALA A 78 -35.41 -16.66 -5.82
CA ALA A 78 -35.49 -17.99 -5.23
C ALA A 78 -36.85 -18.18 -4.53
N GLY A 79 -37.42 -19.39 -4.63
CA GLY A 79 -38.76 -19.66 -4.13
C GLY A 79 -39.87 -19.15 -5.06
N SER A 80 -41.10 -19.14 -4.57
CA SER A 80 -42.27 -18.66 -5.32
C SER A 80 -43.40 -18.27 -4.37
N GLY A 81 -44.30 -17.39 -4.82
CA GLY A 81 -45.47 -16.98 -4.07
C GLY A 81 -45.18 -15.92 -2.99
N ARG A 82 -46.11 -15.78 -2.03
CA ARG A 82 -46.04 -14.79 -0.96
C ARG A 82 -45.48 -15.37 0.34
N PRO A 83 -44.84 -14.56 1.20
CA PRO A 83 -44.51 -13.16 0.95
C PRO A 83 -43.34 -13.02 -0.05
N LEU A 84 -43.40 -11.98 -0.87
CA LEU A 84 -42.38 -11.52 -1.78
C LEU A 84 -41.43 -10.58 -1.05
N ARG A 85 -40.17 -11.01 -0.87
CA ARG A 85 -39.14 -10.30 -0.13
C ARG A 85 -38.06 -9.78 -1.07
N VAL A 86 -37.52 -8.60 -0.78
CA VAL A 86 -36.31 -8.08 -1.40
C VAL A 86 -35.22 -7.98 -0.34
N VAL A 87 -34.08 -8.60 -0.59
CA VAL A 87 -32.89 -8.50 0.27
C VAL A 87 -31.77 -7.88 -0.55
N ALA A 88 -31.42 -6.64 -0.23
CA ALA A 88 -30.54 -5.82 -1.06
C ALA A 88 -29.28 -5.35 -0.33
N CYS A 89 -28.21 -5.11 -1.06
CA CYS A 89 -26.99 -4.44 -0.60
C CYS A 89 -26.48 -3.47 -1.69
N ALA A 90 -25.50 -2.63 -1.37
CA ALA A 90 -24.81 -1.78 -2.34
C ALA A 90 -23.50 -2.40 -2.82
N LEU A 91 -23.42 -2.74 -4.12
CA LEU A 91 -22.25 -3.31 -4.75
C LEU A 91 -21.21 -2.24 -5.10
N ASP A 92 -21.63 -1.02 -5.38
CA ASP A 92 -20.73 0.02 -5.85
C ASP A 92 -19.83 0.60 -4.77
N GLN A 93 -18.71 1.18 -5.20
CA GLN A 93 -17.76 1.83 -4.31
C GLN A 93 -17.40 3.24 -4.75
N SER A 94 -17.03 4.07 -3.78
CA SER A 94 -16.52 5.41 -4.04
C SER A 94 -15.22 5.34 -4.83
N GLY A 95 -15.05 6.22 -5.80
CA GLY A 95 -13.86 6.28 -6.64
C GLY A 95 -13.81 7.56 -7.46
N TYR A 96 -13.05 7.51 -8.54
CA TYR A 96 -12.91 8.61 -9.48
C TYR A 96 -13.14 8.12 -10.90
N VAL A 97 -13.25 9.07 -11.81
CA VAL A 97 -13.12 8.85 -13.25
C VAL A 97 -12.06 9.78 -13.82
N VAL A 98 -11.45 9.37 -14.94
CA VAL A 98 -10.59 10.25 -15.73
C VAL A 98 -11.42 11.42 -16.26
N SER A 99 -11.06 12.64 -15.87
CA SER A 99 -11.73 13.89 -16.30
C SER A 99 -10.94 14.65 -17.36
N GLN A 100 -9.63 14.43 -17.43
CA GLN A 100 -8.74 15.01 -18.43
C GLN A 100 -7.51 14.12 -18.61
N ILE A 101 -6.98 14.08 -19.83
CA ILE A 101 -5.62 13.64 -20.16
C ILE A 101 -4.86 14.92 -20.54
N THR A 102 -3.69 15.19 -19.96
CA THR A 102 -2.87 16.37 -20.30
C THR A 102 -1.93 16.08 -21.46
N ASP A 103 -1.32 17.11 -22.03
CA ASP A 103 -0.43 16.96 -23.18
C ASP A 103 0.88 16.25 -22.81
N GLU A 104 1.30 16.36 -21.55
CA GLU A 104 2.42 15.64 -20.93
C GLU A 104 2.07 14.22 -20.48
N GLY A 105 0.82 13.79 -20.67
CA GLY A 105 0.37 12.42 -20.38
C GLY A 105 -0.06 12.15 -18.94
N TYR A 106 -0.24 13.18 -18.11
CA TYR A 106 -0.86 13.03 -16.78
C TYR A 106 -2.37 12.98 -16.89
N LEU A 107 -3.03 12.40 -15.89
CA LEU A 107 -4.49 12.41 -15.80
C LEU A 107 -4.97 13.30 -14.67
N ARG A 108 -6.15 13.88 -14.89
CA ARG A 108 -6.94 14.56 -13.87
C ARG A 108 -8.16 13.73 -13.52
N LEU A 109 -8.64 13.90 -12.31
CA LEU A 109 -9.73 13.10 -11.76
C LEU A 109 -10.99 13.92 -11.53
N ARG A 110 -12.12 13.22 -11.53
CA ARG A 110 -13.37 13.71 -10.95
C ARG A 110 -13.97 12.63 -10.07
N ARG A 111 -14.47 13.00 -8.89
CA ARG A 111 -15.16 12.06 -7.99
C ARG A 111 -16.41 11.51 -8.67
N THR A 112 -16.67 10.22 -8.49
CA THR A 112 -17.94 9.60 -8.88
C THR A 112 -18.98 9.80 -7.78
N GLY A 113 -20.16 10.35 -8.11
CA GLY A 113 -21.26 10.48 -7.15
C GLY A 113 -21.28 11.76 -6.33
N GLN A 114 -22.33 11.88 -5.50
CA GLN A 114 -22.52 13.01 -4.59
C GLN A 114 -22.27 12.53 -3.16
N GLY A 115 -21.15 12.94 -2.57
CA GLY A 115 -20.76 12.58 -1.21
C GLY A 115 -19.29 12.20 -1.12
N VAL A 116 -18.62 12.73 -0.10
CA VAL A 116 -17.26 12.32 0.25
C VAL A 116 -17.38 11.33 1.41
N PRO A 117 -16.96 10.07 1.28
CA PRO A 117 -17.11 9.08 2.35
C PRO A 117 -16.47 9.52 3.67
N HIS A 118 -15.37 10.27 3.55
CA HIS A 118 -14.64 10.85 4.66
C HIS A 118 -14.03 12.19 4.24
N GLN A 119 -13.92 13.17 5.14
CA GLN A 119 -13.42 14.51 4.79
C GLN A 119 -12.00 14.49 4.17
N LEU A 120 -11.17 13.52 4.58
CA LEU A 120 -9.81 13.28 4.06
C LEU A 120 -9.75 12.27 2.91
N TRP A 121 -10.88 11.89 2.29
CA TRP A 121 -10.90 10.85 1.26
C TRP A 121 -9.87 11.08 0.15
N ASP A 122 -9.80 12.29 -0.41
CA ASP A 122 -8.84 12.58 -1.48
C ASP A 122 -7.41 12.64 -0.95
N GLN A 123 -7.20 13.26 0.22
CA GLN A 123 -5.88 13.31 0.84
C GLN A 123 -5.33 11.92 1.13
N PHE A 124 -6.18 10.99 1.60
CA PHE A 124 -5.74 9.62 1.74
C PHE A 124 -5.17 9.16 0.40
N HIS A 125 -5.85 9.38 -0.72
CA HIS A 125 -5.35 8.99 -2.05
C HIS A 125 -4.05 9.68 -2.52
N GLU A 126 -3.35 10.52 -1.77
CA GLU A 126 -2.02 11.02 -2.16
C GLU A 126 -0.95 9.91 -2.14
N ALA A 127 -0.08 9.88 -3.15
CA ALA A 127 1.04 8.94 -3.25
C ALA A 127 0.66 7.46 -3.17
N GLN A 128 -0.40 7.08 -3.88
CA GLN A 128 -0.94 5.73 -3.84
C GLN A 128 -0.97 5.10 -5.20
N ARG A 129 -0.85 3.78 -5.22
CA ARG A 129 -1.17 2.98 -6.40
C ARG A 129 -2.65 3.04 -6.71
N LEU A 130 -2.93 3.26 -7.97
CA LEU A 130 -4.25 3.34 -8.56
C LEU A 130 -4.32 2.35 -9.72
N ARG A 131 -5.54 1.97 -10.08
CA ARG A 131 -5.82 1.18 -11.27
C ARG A 131 -6.94 1.82 -12.06
N ILE A 132 -6.77 1.85 -13.37
CA ILE A 132 -7.70 2.45 -14.32
C ILE A 132 -8.37 1.33 -15.10
N LEU A 133 -9.69 1.26 -15.02
CA LEU A 133 -10.47 0.22 -15.67
C LEU A 133 -10.84 0.66 -17.09
N THR A 134 -9.93 0.47 -18.04
CA THR A 134 -10.19 0.79 -19.46
C THR A 134 -11.16 -0.23 -20.09
N LYS A 135 -11.54 -0.03 -21.35
CA LYS A 135 -12.38 -1.00 -22.09
C LYS A 135 -11.70 -2.35 -22.30
N SER A 136 -10.38 -2.38 -22.48
CA SER A 136 -9.63 -3.59 -22.87
C SER A 136 -8.78 -4.19 -21.76
N ALA A 137 -8.31 -3.39 -20.81
CA ALA A 137 -7.39 -3.84 -19.76
C ALA A 137 -7.44 -2.98 -18.50
N VAL A 138 -6.83 -3.46 -17.43
CA VAL A 138 -6.54 -2.66 -16.24
C VAL A 138 -5.17 -2.01 -16.43
N VAL A 139 -5.11 -0.68 -16.40
CA VAL A 139 -3.86 0.09 -16.47
C VAL A 139 -3.42 0.49 -15.06
N LYS A 140 -2.14 0.30 -14.75
CA LYS A 140 -1.54 0.68 -13.47
C LYS A 140 -1.16 2.15 -13.48
N ALA A 141 -1.40 2.80 -12.35
CA ALA A 141 -1.20 4.23 -12.20
C ALA A 141 -0.80 4.56 -10.76
N ILE A 142 -0.34 5.77 -10.53
CA ILE A 142 -0.16 6.32 -9.18
C ILE A 142 -0.73 7.72 -9.10
N SER A 143 -1.27 8.09 -7.95
CA SER A 143 -1.50 9.50 -7.62
C SER A 143 -0.19 10.15 -7.21
N ALA A 144 0.14 11.25 -7.87
CA ALA A 144 1.33 12.02 -7.60
C ALA A 144 1.24 12.74 -6.24
N VAL A 145 2.39 13.08 -5.68
CA VAL A 145 2.52 13.94 -4.49
C VAL A 145 3.74 14.83 -4.64
N ALA A 146 3.77 15.98 -3.99
CA ALA A 146 4.99 16.78 -3.92
C ALA A 146 6.12 15.98 -3.27
N ASN A 147 7.35 16.19 -3.73
CA ASN A 147 8.51 15.46 -3.23
C ASN A 147 8.79 15.79 -1.75
N GLY A 148 9.12 14.79 -0.95
CA GLY A 148 9.40 14.98 0.49
C GLY A 148 10.56 15.95 0.75
N HIS A 149 11.62 15.91 -0.07
CA HIS A 149 12.73 16.86 0.05
C HIS A 149 12.32 18.30 -0.26
N PHE A 150 11.27 18.50 -1.06
CA PHE A 150 10.77 19.82 -1.46
C PHE A 150 9.69 20.34 -0.50
N ALA A 151 9.42 19.66 0.61
CA ALA A 151 8.37 20.04 1.56
C ALA A 151 8.50 21.49 2.08
N SER A 152 9.70 22.06 2.14
CA SER A 152 9.90 23.47 2.48
C SER A 152 9.26 24.45 1.48
N LEU A 153 9.22 24.09 0.20
CA LEU A 153 8.60 24.85 -0.89
C LEU A 153 7.08 24.76 -0.85
N HIS A 154 6.53 23.75 -0.18
CA HIS A 154 5.10 23.46 -0.09
C HIS A 154 4.50 23.80 1.30
N ARG A 155 5.19 24.59 2.14
CA ARG A 155 4.71 24.94 3.50
C ARG A 155 3.40 25.72 3.52
N ALA A 156 3.07 26.41 2.44
CA ALA A 156 1.80 27.14 2.31
C ALA A 156 0.58 26.20 2.19
N ASP A 157 0.81 24.93 1.83
CA ASP A 157 -0.22 23.91 1.65
C ASP A 157 -0.72 23.37 3.00
N SER A 158 -1.44 24.20 3.73
CA SER A 158 -1.94 23.90 5.07
C SER A 158 -3.28 23.16 5.08
N LEU A 159 -4.06 23.26 4.01
CA LEU A 159 -5.38 22.64 3.90
C LEU A 159 -5.30 21.22 3.36
N ALA A 160 -6.23 20.37 3.79
CA ALA A 160 -6.32 19.01 3.32
C ALA A 160 -6.47 18.94 1.79
N ALA A 161 -5.79 17.96 1.19
CA ALA A 161 -5.79 17.82 -0.26
C ALA A 161 -7.19 17.48 -0.79
N THR A 162 -7.53 18.04 -1.94
CA THR A 162 -8.78 17.78 -2.66
C THR A 162 -8.51 17.09 -4.00
N VAL A 163 -9.57 16.60 -4.66
CA VAL A 163 -9.50 15.98 -5.99
C VAL A 163 -8.83 16.89 -7.03
N ASP A 164 -8.94 18.21 -6.88
CA ASP A 164 -8.29 19.19 -7.76
C ASP A 164 -6.77 19.25 -7.56
N GLN A 165 -6.22 18.60 -6.54
CA GLN A 165 -4.78 18.44 -6.34
C GLN A 165 -4.31 17.04 -6.72
N LEU A 166 -5.21 16.10 -7.01
CA LEU A 166 -4.85 14.73 -7.41
C LEU A 166 -4.51 14.67 -8.89
N TRP A 167 -3.21 14.61 -9.17
CA TRP A 167 -2.66 14.24 -10.48
C TRP A 167 -2.38 12.75 -10.51
N VAL A 168 -2.57 12.12 -11.67
CA VAL A 168 -2.28 10.69 -11.85
C VAL A 168 -1.18 10.51 -12.89
N ASP A 169 -0.12 9.81 -12.52
CA ASP A 169 0.95 9.39 -13.42
C ASP A 169 0.71 7.93 -13.84
N VAL A 170 0.70 7.70 -15.16
CA VAL A 170 0.53 6.37 -15.78
C VAL A 170 1.81 5.91 -16.49
N GLY A 171 2.91 6.61 -16.26
CA GLY A 171 4.17 6.35 -16.94
C GLY A 171 4.23 6.87 -18.39
N ALA A 172 3.29 7.73 -18.79
CA ALA A 172 3.26 8.37 -20.11
C ALA A 172 4.13 9.64 -20.16
N SER A 173 4.71 9.94 -21.34
CA SER A 173 5.43 11.21 -21.56
C SER A 173 4.61 12.22 -22.36
N THR A 174 3.50 11.76 -22.96
CA THR A 174 2.62 12.56 -23.79
C THR A 174 1.17 12.06 -23.64
N ARG A 175 0.20 12.90 -24.02
CA ARG A 175 -1.20 12.49 -24.21
C ARG A 175 -1.32 11.20 -25.02
N GLY A 176 -0.64 11.15 -26.16
CA GLY A 176 -0.70 10.01 -27.07
C GLY A 176 -0.15 8.72 -26.45
N ASP A 177 0.82 8.81 -25.54
CA ASP A 177 1.32 7.64 -24.81
C ASP A 177 0.28 7.12 -23.80
N ALA A 178 -0.43 8.02 -23.09
CA ALA A 178 -1.50 7.63 -22.19
C ALA A 178 -2.68 7.00 -22.96
N GLU A 179 -3.07 7.57 -24.10
CA GLU A 179 -4.13 7.03 -24.95
C GLU A 179 -3.77 5.66 -25.55
N LYS A 180 -2.49 5.40 -25.87
CA LYS A 180 -2.01 4.08 -26.30
C LYS A 180 -2.15 2.99 -25.23
N LEU A 181 -2.24 3.37 -23.95
CA LEU A 181 -2.57 2.42 -22.87
C LEU A 181 -4.06 2.03 -22.87
N GLY A 182 -4.87 2.62 -23.75
CA GLY A 182 -6.31 2.42 -23.85
C GLY A 182 -7.13 3.34 -22.95
N ILE A 183 -6.50 4.30 -22.28
CA ILE A 183 -7.15 5.22 -21.34
C ILE A 183 -8.03 6.20 -22.11
N SER A 184 -9.25 6.38 -21.63
CA SER A 184 -10.23 7.33 -22.15
C SER A 184 -10.84 8.16 -21.03
N LEU A 185 -11.45 9.30 -21.38
CA LEU A 185 -12.29 10.04 -20.45
C LEU A 185 -13.40 9.13 -19.89
N LEU A 186 -13.77 9.37 -18.64
CA LEU A 186 -14.75 8.61 -17.87
C LEU A 186 -14.32 7.19 -17.48
N ASP A 187 -13.12 6.74 -17.85
CA ASP A 187 -12.62 5.46 -17.33
C ASP A 187 -12.53 5.50 -15.79
N PRO A 188 -13.07 4.49 -15.09
CA PRO A 188 -13.02 4.45 -13.62
C PRO A 188 -11.59 4.32 -13.11
N VAL A 189 -11.29 5.07 -12.05
CA VAL A 189 -10.00 5.04 -11.34
C VAL A 189 -10.26 4.66 -9.88
N LEU A 190 -9.60 3.60 -9.45
CA LEU A 190 -9.77 2.99 -8.13
C LEU A 190 -8.44 2.85 -7.40
N TYR A 191 -8.48 2.83 -6.07
CA TYR A 191 -7.33 2.48 -5.25
C TYR A 191 -6.91 1.02 -5.50
N ASP A 192 -5.62 0.81 -5.79
CA ASP A 192 -5.07 -0.51 -6.04
C ASP A 192 -4.50 -1.11 -4.76
N ARG A 193 -5.06 -2.25 -4.33
CA ARG A 193 -4.79 -2.85 -3.03
C ARG A 193 -4.94 -4.37 -3.04
N PRO A 194 -4.20 -5.08 -2.19
CA PRO A 194 -4.51 -6.48 -1.91
C PRO A 194 -5.76 -6.58 -1.03
N ALA A 195 -6.35 -7.78 -0.99
CA ALA A 195 -7.26 -8.12 0.09
C ALA A 195 -6.48 -8.08 1.41
N TRP A 196 -7.08 -7.44 2.42
CA TRP A 196 -6.40 -7.19 3.69
C TRP A 196 -7.23 -7.66 4.87
N THR A 197 -6.63 -8.54 5.66
CA THR A 197 -7.16 -9.01 6.94
C THR A 197 -6.10 -8.93 8.03
N PHE A 198 -6.52 -8.74 9.27
CA PHE A 198 -5.69 -8.84 10.48
C PHE A 198 -6.57 -9.12 11.69
N GLU A 199 -6.22 -10.08 12.55
CA GLU A 199 -6.93 -10.40 13.81
C GLU A 199 -8.47 -10.43 13.66
N GLY A 200 -8.98 -11.18 12.68
CA GLY A 200 -10.42 -11.29 12.43
C GLY A 200 -11.07 -10.08 11.76
N PHE A 201 -10.34 -9.00 11.47
CA PHE A 201 -10.84 -7.88 10.67
C PHE A 201 -10.67 -8.12 9.18
N ALA A 202 -11.66 -7.73 8.40
CA ALA A 202 -11.55 -7.45 6.98
C ALA A 202 -11.54 -5.94 6.77
N THR A 203 -10.61 -5.45 5.97
CA THR A 203 -10.33 -4.01 5.88
C THR A 203 -10.29 -3.52 4.45
N GLY A 204 -10.82 -2.33 4.24
CA GLY A 204 -10.67 -1.52 3.03
C GLY A 204 -11.86 -0.58 2.80
N PRO A 205 -11.86 0.15 1.68
CA PRO A 205 -12.94 1.07 1.35
C PRO A 205 -14.29 0.35 1.38
N ASN A 206 -15.26 0.96 2.07
CA ASN A 206 -16.62 0.45 2.20
C ASN A 206 -16.72 -0.99 2.77
N ALA A 207 -15.80 -1.39 3.65
CA ALA A 207 -15.77 -2.74 4.23
C ALA A 207 -17.12 -3.19 4.80
N GLY A 208 -17.87 -2.32 5.45
CA GLY A 208 -19.22 -2.60 5.96
C GLY A 208 -20.22 -2.92 4.86
N ALA A 209 -20.33 -2.06 3.84
CA ALA A 209 -21.24 -2.31 2.72
C ALA A 209 -20.87 -3.59 1.95
N ARG A 210 -19.57 -3.84 1.78
CA ARG A 210 -19.04 -5.05 1.13
C ARG A 210 -19.29 -6.31 1.95
N ALA A 211 -19.23 -6.25 3.29
CA ALA A 211 -19.66 -7.33 4.16
C ALA A 211 -21.16 -7.62 4.01
N GLY A 212 -21.98 -6.57 3.87
CA GLY A 212 -23.40 -6.70 3.55
C GLY A 212 -23.62 -7.47 2.24
N CYS A 213 -22.92 -7.11 1.16
CA CYS A 213 -23.03 -7.85 -0.10
C CYS A 213 -22.51 -9.27 -0.03
N ALA A 214 -21.42 -9.51 0.70
CA ALA A 214 -20.95 -10.86 0.96
C ALA A 214 -22.03 -11.71 1.64
N ALA A 215 -22.72 -11.16 2.64
CA ALA A 215 -23.81 -11.81 3.35
C ALA A 215 -25.03 -12.06 2.44
N VAL A 216 -25.48 -11.06 1.67
CA VAL A 216 -26.61 -11.20 0.73
C VAL A 216 -26.32 -12.27 -0.33
N ALA A 217 -25.14 -12.23 -0.94
CA ALA A 217 -24.75 -13.22 -1.95
C ALA A 217 -24.58 -14.64 -1.37
N SER A 218 -24.17 -14.75 -0.11
CA SER A 218 -24.12 -16.03 0.62
C SER A 218 -25.52 -16.57 0.88
N ALA A 219 -26.45 -15.73 1.35
CA ALA A 219 -27.85 -16.07 1.55
C ALA A 219 -28.54 -16.52 0.24
N ALA A 220 -28.15 -15.93 -0.90
CA ALA A 220 -28.66 -16.28 -2.23
C ALA A 220 -28.27 -17.69 -2.73
N LYS A 221 -27.45 -18.43 -1.99
CA LYS A 221 -27.19 -19.85 -2.22
C LYS A 221 -28.28 -20.76 -1.67
N GLY A 222 -29.03 -20.30 -0.67
CA GLY A 222 -30.13 -21.05 -0.06
C GLY A 222 -31.46 -20.86 -0.80
N THR A 223 -32.42 -21.73 -0.49
CA THR A 223 -33.80 -21.63 -0.99
C THR A 223 -34.71 -21.19 0.16
N PRO A 224 -35.59 -20.17 -0.06
CA PRO A 224 -36.52 -19.74 0.97
C PRO A 224 -37.45 -20.88 1.40
N ARG A 225 -37.69 -20.99 2.72
CA ARG A 225 -38.59 -22.03 3.27
C ARG A 225 -40.05 -21.80 2.82
N THR A 226 -40.44 -20.53 2.69
CA THR A 226 -41.77 -20.10 2.23
C THR A 226 -41.68 -18.77 1.49
N GLY A 227 -42.54 -18.58 0.48
CA GLY A 227 -42.60 -17.38 -0.34
C GLY A 227 -41.46 -17.25 -1.35
N GLU A 228 -41.35 -16.07 -1.95
CA GLU A 228 -40.29 -15.71 -2.90
C GLU A 228 -39.34 -14.69 -2.26
N THR A 229 -38.04 -14.85 -2.50
CA THR A 229 -37.01 -13.86 -2.14
C THR A 229 -36.25 -13.45 -3.39
N ILE A 230 -36.11 -12.14 -3.59
CA ILE A 230 -35.28 -11.53 -4.61
C ILE A 230 -34.05 -10.91 -3.93
N PHE A 231 -32.89 -11.48 -4.20
CA PHE A 231 -31.60 -10.95 -3.77
C PHE A 231 -31.14 -9.90 -4.77
N VAL A 232 -30.71 -8.73 -4.30
CA VAL A 232 -30.30 -7.61 -5.16
C VAL A 232 -28.95 -7.07 -4.73
N LEU A 233 -27.96 -7.09 -5.62
CA LEU A 233 -26.73 -6.32 -5.45
C LEU A 233 -26.90 -5.05 -6.26
N SER A 234 -27.27 -3.97 -5.57
CA SER A 234 -27.63 -2.69 -6.17
C SER A 234 -26.39 -1.95 -6.66
N THR A 235 -26.58 -1.20 -7.73
CA THR A 235 -25.62 -0.27 -8.31
C THR A 235 -25.93 1.17 -7.93
N GLN A 236 -24.95 2.07 -8.16
CA GLN A 236 -25.10 3.52 -8.01
C GLN A 236 -25.68 3.99 -6.65
N ARG A 237 -25.33 3.31 -5.55
CA ARG A 237 -25.62 3.77 -4.19
C ARG A 237 -25.09 5.17 -3.95
N ILE A 238 -23.91 5.49 -4.46
CA ILE A 238 -23.26 6.80 -4.28
C ILE A 238 -24.02 7.97 -4.96
N PHE A 239 -25.01 7.65 -5.81
CA PHE A 239 -25.94 8.62 -6.38
C PHE A 239 -27.30 8.65 -5.65
N GLY A 240 -27.34 8.11 -4.42
CA GLY A 240 -28.56 8.05 -3.61
C GLY A 240 -29.42 6.82 -3.88
N TRP A 241 -28.80 5.65 -4.08
CA TRP A 241 -29.49 4.36 -4.26
C TRP A 241 -30.44 4.32 -5.48
N VAL A 242 -30.11 5.05 -6.54
CA VAL A 242 -30.94 5.13 -7.76
C VAL A 242 -31.11 3.77 -8.44
N GLY A 243 -30.09 2.91 -8.40
CA GLY A 243 -30.18 1.54 -8.93
C GLY A 243 -31.26 0.72 -8.22
N LEU A 244 -31.23 0.67 -6.89
CA LEU A 244 -32.24 -0.04 -6.09
C LEU A 244 -33.63 0.60 -6.24
N GLY A 245 -33.72 1.93 -6.24
CA GLY A 245 -34.99 2.63 -6.40
C GLY A 245 -35.65 2.32 -7.74
N ALA A 246 -34.87 2.29 -8.83
CA ALA A 246 -35.36 1.91 -10.14
C ALA A 246 -35.78 0.43 -10.20
N PHE A 247 -35.02 -0.46 -9.55
CA PHE A 247 -35.35 -1.89 -9.46
C PHE A 247 -36.70 -2.10 -8.76
N LEU A 248 -36.88 -1.51 -7.57
CA LEU A 248 -38.12 -1.61 -6.79
C LEU A 248 -39.32 -1.00 -7.54
N SER A 249 -39.11 0.13 -8.22
CA SER A 249 -40.16 0.78 -9.01
C SER A 249 -40.66 -0.11 -10.16
N LYS A 250 -39.76 -0.83 -10.83
CA LYS A 250 -40.12 -1.78 -11.90
C LYS A 250 -40.72 -3.08 -11.36
N LEU A 251 -40.27 -3.54 -10.21
CA LEU A 251 -40.76 -4.76 -9.57
C LEU A 251 -42.22 -4.62 -9.11
N GLY A 252 -42.62 -3.43 -8.64
CA GLY A 252 -43.95 -3.18 -8.10
C GLY A 252 -44.06 -3.51 -6.60
N PRO A 253 -45.29 -3.70 -6.08
CA PRO A 253 -45.51 -3.92 -4.66
C PRO A 253 -44.89 -5.22 -4.12
N VAL A 254 -44.23 -5.15 -2.96
CA VAL A 254 -43.59 -6.28 -2.26
C VAL A 254 -43.99 -6.28 -0.79
N ASP A 255 -43.86 -7.41 -0.09
CA ASP A 255 -44.24 -7.48 1.34
C ASP A 255 -43.12 -6.94 2.23
N VAL A 256 -41.86 -7.25 1.92
CA VAL A 256 -40.71 -6.86 2.75
C VAL A 256 -39.53 -6.42 1.90
N VAL A 257 -38.93 -5.27 2.25
CA VAL A 257 -37.62 -4.84 1.73
C VAL A 257 -36.64 -4.76 2.90
N THR A 258 -35.53 -5.50 2.81
CA THR A 258 -34.41 -5.40 3.75
C THR A 258 -33.15 -4.96 3.01
N VAL A 259 -32.54 -3.86 3.46
CA VAL A 259 -31.31 -3.31 2.87
C VAL A 259 -30.15 -3.45 3.84
N PHE A 260 -29.02 -3.92 3.35
CA PHE A 260 -27.74 -3.94 4.04
C PHE A 260 -26.95 -2.70 3.62
N ASP A 261 -26.85 -1.74 4.54
CA ASP A 261 -26.33 -0.38 4.30
C ASP A 261 -24.84 -0.26 4.68
N GLU A 262 -24.29 0.94 4.55
CA GLU A 262 -22.91 1.27 4.89
C GLU A 262 -22.58 1.07 6.38
N GLY A 263 -21.30 0.85 6.67
CA GLY A 263 -20.83 0.64 8.03
C GLY A 263 -20.94 1.91 8.89
N GLN A 264 -21.26 1.75 10.16
CA GLN A 264 -21.33 2.85 11.14
C GLN A 264 -20.35 2.64 12.30
N THR A 265 -19.85 3.73 12.89
CA THR A 265 -18.85 3.68 13.96
C THR A 265 -19.34 2.88 15.17
N THR A 266 -18.52 1.92 15.62
CA THR A 266 -18.66 1.28 16.93
C THR A 266 -18.64 2.32 18.05
N GLY A 267 -19.77 2.53 18.73
CA GLY A 267 -19.90 3.52 19.83
C GLY A 267 -21.00 4.57 19.63
N TYR A 268 -21.56 4.69 18.43
CA TYR A 268 -22.75 5.52 18.15
C TYR A 268 -24.04 4.71 17.96
N ALA A 269 -24.07 3.47 18.46
CA ALA A 269 -25.25 2.63 18.44
C ALA A 269 -25.38 1.80 19.73
N ASN A 270 -25.87 2.45 20.79
CA ASN A 270 -26.79 1.77 21.72
C ASN A 270 -28.24 2.09 21.30
N ARG A 271 -28.54 1.89 20.02
CA ARG A 271 -29.90 1.85 19.46
C ARG A 271 -30.02 0.75 18.40
N SER A 272 -29.50 -0.43 18.70
CA SER A 272 -30.04 -1.67 18.11
C SER A 272 -31.36 -1.96 18.82
N GLY A 273 -32.46 -1.44 18.28
CA GLY A 273 -33.79 -1.65 18.84
C GLY A 273 -34.77 -0.51 18.54
N ALA A 274 -34.88 -0.05 17.30
CA ALA A 274 -35.95 0.87 16.94
C ALA A 274 -36.51 0.53 15.56
N THR A 275 -37.59 -0.25 15.56
CA THR A 275 -38.71 -0.06 14.65
C THR A 275 -39.10 1.42 14.77
N THR A 276 -38.63 2.29 13.87
CA THR A 276 -38.93 3.73 13.95
C THR A 276 -40.16 4.02 13.11
N THR A 277 -41.32 3.88 13.75
CA THR A 277 -42.49 4.70 13.45
C THR A 277 -42.14 6.18 13.74
N GLY A 278 -42.71 7.08 12.94
CA GLY A 278 -42.23 8.44 12.71
C GLY A 278 -41.99 9.32 13.95
N GLY A 279 -41.02 10.24 13.82
CA GLY A 279 -40.78 11.33 14.78
C GLY A 279 -39.73 12.31 14.26
N ARG A 280 -40.11 13.59 14.15
CA ARG A 280 -39.28 14.74 13.73
C ARG A 280 -38.31 15.14 14.84
N GLY A 281 -37.06 15.44 14.48
CA GLY A 281 -36.13 16.17 15.34
C GLY A 281 -34.68 16.10 14.89
N GLY A 282 -34.14 17.23 14.40
CA GLY A 282 -32.73 17.42 14.03
C GLY A 282 -32.57 17.81 12.56
N ARG A 283 -31.93 18.94 12.27
CA ARG A 283 -31.53 19.38 10.92
C ARG A 283 -30.41 18.47 10.37
N GLY A 284 -30.75 17.20 10.15
CA GLY A 284 -29.94 16.21 9.44
C GLY A 284 -30.67 15.85 8.15
N GLY A 285 -29.98 15.95 7.01
CA GLY A 285 -30.52 15.47 5.75
C GLY A 285 -30.99 14.02 5.90
N GLN A 286 -32.16 13.69 5.35
CA GLN A 286 -32.66 12.32 5.37
C GLN A 286 -31.60 11.42 4.70
N SER A 287 -31.27 10.27 5.31
CA SER A 287 -30.37 9.31 4.67
C SER A 287 -30.90 8.98 3.27
N PRO A 288 -30.08 9.02 2.19
CA PRO A 288 -30.55 8.82 0.82
C PRO A 288 -31.34 7.52 0.62
N ILE A 289 -30.96 6.44 1.34
CA ILE A 289 -31.70 5.19 1.29
C ILE A 289 -33.12 5.33 1.84
N ARG A 290 -33.35 6.21 2.82
CA ARG A 290 -34.68 6.43 3.41
C ARG A 290 -35.66 6.99 2.38
N ALA A 291 -35.22 7.88 1.49
CA ALA A 291 -36.05 8.40 0.42
C ALA A 291 -36.42 7.29 -0.59
N VAL A 292 -35.44 6.47 -0.97
CA VAL A 292 -35.67 5.32 -1.86
C VAL A 292 -36.62 4.31 -1.23
N LEU A 293 -36.43 4.01 0.06
CA LEU A 293 -37.27 3.09 0.80
C LEU A 293 -38.70 3.64 1.00
N GLN A 294 -38.86 4.93 1.26
CA GLN A 294 -40.20 5.56 1.35
C GLN A 294 -40.94 5.55 0.00
N GLY A 295 -40.22 5.60 -1.11
CA GLY A 295 -40.79 5.43 -2.46
C GLY A 295 -41.10 3.98 -2.82
N ALA A 296 -40.56 3.01 -2.07
CA ALA A 296 -40.83 1.60 -2.30
C ALA A 296 -42.25 1.25 -1.84
N ARG A 297 -43.00 0.55 -2.70
CA ARG A 297 -44.33 0.02 -2.35
C ARG A 297 -44.17 -1.26 -1.53
N ALA A 298 -43.77 -1.13 -0.27
CA ALA A 298 -43.49 -2.24 0.62
C ALA A 298 -44.24 -2.14 1.96
N ASP A 299 -44.81 -3.23 2.45
CA ASP A 299 -45.50 -3.25 3.74
C ASP A 299 -44.52 -3.09 4.91
N THR A 300 -43.35 -3.71 4.80
CA THR A 300 -42.28 -3.63 5.79
C THR A 300 -40.95 -3.25 5.16
N ILE A 301 -40.26 -2.30 5.78
CA ILE A 301 -38.93 -1.83 5.36
C ILE A 301 -37.95 -2.00 6.52
N ARG A 302 -36.78 -2.56 6.24
CA ARG A 302 -35.69 -2.77 7.21
C ARG A 302 -34.36 -2.31 6.61
N ALA A 303 -33.51 -1.74 7.46
CA ALA A 303 -32.13 -1.40 7.11
C ALA A 303 -31.19 -1.95 8.18
N ASN A 304 -30.11 -2.62 7.77
CA ASN A 304 -29.08 -3.19 8.63
C ASN A 304 -27.73 -2.58 8.25
N ALA A 305 -27.12 -1.84 9.17
CA ALA A 305 -25.79 -1.28 9.01
C ALA A 305 -24.82 -2.01 9.96
N PRO A 306 -23.70 -2.59 9.48
CA PRO A 306 -22.73 -3.21 10.36
C PRO A 306 -21.96 -2.19 11.18
N ALA A 307 -21.51 -2.62 12.36
CA ALA A 307 -20.54 -1.87 13.11
C ALA A 307 -19.14 -1.99 12.46
N VAL A 308 -18.51 -0.85 12.20
CA VAL A 308 -17.17 -0.76 11.61
C VAL A 308 -16.29 0.22 12.38
N ARG A 309 -14.98 0.09 12.17
CA ARG A 309 -13.99 1.10 12.57
C ARG A 309 -13.63 1.97 11.37
N TRP A 310 -13.44 3.26 11.61
CA TRP A 310 -13.01 4.27 10.62
C TRP A 310 -13.87 4.28 9.34
N PRO A 311 -15.19 4.48 9.46
CA PRO A 311 -16.09 4.48 8.31
C PRO A 311 -15.68 5.52 7.26
N GLY A 312 -15.82 5.16 5.99
CA GLY A 312 -15.52 6.01 4.85
C GLY A 312 -14.02 6.24 4.58
N THR A 313 -13.13 5.65 5.36
CA THR A 313 -11.68 5.71 5.12
C THR A 313 -11.21 4.54 4.24
N LEU A 314 -9.94 4.56 3.81
CA LEU A 314 -9.36 3.45 3.02
C LEU A 314 -8.99 2.23 3.86
N VAL A 315 -9.15 2.33 5.18
CA VAL A 315 -8.97 1.25 6.16
C VAL A 315 -10.21 1.06 7.02
N GLU A 316 -11.40 1.39 6.51
CA GLU A 316 -12.64 0.96 7.15
C GLU A 316 -12.55 -0.55 7.43
N SER A 317 -12.84 -0.96 8.66
CA SER A 317 -12.58 -2.32 9.12
C SER A 317 -13.80 -2.91 9.80
N VAL A 318 -14.22 -4.09 9.35
CA VAL A 318 -15.32 -4.87 9.91
C VAL A 318 -14.79 -6.16 10.51
N HIS A 319 -15.19 -6.45 11.75
CA HIS A 319 -14.75 -7.67 12.44
C HIS A 319 -15.56 -8.89 11.99
N ALA A 320 -14.96 -10.08 11.99
CA ALA A 320 -15.60 -11.33 11.60
C ALA A 320 -16.88 -11.61 12.39
N SER A 321 -16.93 -11.26 13.68
CA SER A 321 -18.16 -11.41 14.48
C SER A 321 -19.32 -10.57 13.93
N GLU A 322 -19.04 -9.36 13.43
CA GLU A 322 -20.06 -8.51 12.80
C GLU A 322 -20.44 -9.05 11.43
N ALA A 323 -19.48 -9.54 10.65
CA ALA A 323 -19.75 -10.21 9.38
C ALA A 323 -20.67 -11.43 9.56
N LEU A 324 -20.43 -12.27 10.58
CA LEU A 324 -21.27 -13.42 10.89
C LEU A 324 -22.70 -13.01 11.30
N LYS A 325 -22.85 -11.93 12.08
CA LYS A 325 -24.18 -11.37 12.39
C LYS A 325 -24.90 -10.88 11.14
N LEU A 326 -24.20 -10.24 10.19
CA LEU A 326 -24.79 -9.83 8.92
C LEU A 326 -25.24 -11.04 8.10
N LEU A 327 -24.45 -12.11 8.07
CA LEU A 327 -24.81 -13.35 7.37
C LEU A 327 -26.10 -13.95 7.93
N ASP A 328 -26.21 -14.05 9.25
CA ASP A 328 -27.42 -14.53 9.93
C ASP A 328 -28.62 -13.62 9.67
N ALA A 329 -28.42 -12.30 9.73
CA ALA A 329 -29.46 -11.32 9.41
C ALA A 329 -29.92 -11.43 7.95
N ALA A 330 -29.00 -11.67 7.01
CA ALA A 330 -29.34 -11.84 5.59
C ALA A 330 -30.11 -13.14 5.35
N ALA A 331 -29.68 -14.24 5.99
CA ALA A 331 -30.37 -15.51 5.93
C ALA A 331 -31.80 -15.42 6.51
N THR A 332 -31.94 -14.76 7.66
CA THR A 332 -33.22 -14.50 8.31
C THR A 332 -34.13 -13.63 7.45
N ALA A 333 -33.61 -12.53 6.89
CA ALA A 333 -34.37 -11.65 6.00
C ALA A 333 -34.84 -12.37 4.73
N ALA A 334 -34.02 -13.29 4.22
CA ALA A 334 -34.32 -14.10 3.04
C ALA A 334 -35.17 -15.35 3.33
N ASN A 335 -35.41 -15.67 4.61
CA ASN A 335 -36.08 -16.90 5.07
C ASN A 335 -35.39 -18.18 4.55
N VAL A 336 -34.05 -18.20 4.51
CA VAL A 336 -33.25 -19.33 4.04
C VAL A 336 -32.52 -20.01 5.19
N ALA A 337 -32.26 -21.31 5.06
CA ALA A 337 -31.30 -22.00 5.91
C ALA A 337 -29.94 -22.03 5.20
N LEU A 338 -28.87 -21.73 5.94
CA LEU A 338 -27.50 -21.80 5.47
C LEU A 338 -26.78 -22.99 6.11
N GLY A 339 -26.01 -23.74 5.33
CA GLY A 339 -25.06 -24.72 5.86
C GLY A 339 -23.81 -24.05 6.45
N GLY A 340 -23.09 -24.74 7.34
CA GLY A 340 -21.82 -24.26 7.91
C GLY A 340 -20.82 -23.90 6.81
N ASP A 341 -20.12 -22.76 6.97
CA ASP A 341 -19.13 -22.19 6.04
C ASP A 341 -19.62 -21.76 4.64
N SER A 342 -20.89 -21.36 4.53
CA SER A 342 -21.55 -21.01 3.26
C SER A 342 -21.18 -19.64 2.64
N TRP A 343 -20.07 -19.01 3.03
CA TRP A 343 -19.67 -17.71 2.50
C TRP A 343 -19.48 -17.73 0.97
N ALA A 344 -20.10 -16.77 0.28
CA ALA A 344 -19.76 -16.41 -1.09
C ALA A 344 -18.43 -15.63 -1.04
N ALA A 345 -17.35 -16.20 -1.56
CA ALA A 345 -16.06 -15.52 -1.67
C ALA A 345 -15.73 -15.26 -3.14
N ILE A 346 -15.12 -14.10 -3.41
CA ILE A 346 -14.58 -13.74 -4.71
C ILE A 346 -13.19 -14.39 -4.82
N PRO A 347 -12.91 -15.21 -5.85
CA PRO A 347 -11.56 -15.72 -6.05
C PRO A 347 -10.58 -14.56 -6.19
N LEU A 348 -9.58 -14.53 -5.33
CA LEU A 348 -8.54 -13.52 -5.34
C LEU A 348 -7.42 -13.95 -6.28
N ASP A 349 -6.98 -13.05 -7.15
CA ASP A 349 -5.68 -13.20 -7.80
C ASP A 349 -4.59 -12.89 -6.76
N THR A 350 -4.04 -13.93 -6.16
CA THR A 350 -3.03 -13.83 -5.09
C THR A 350 -1.60 -13.79 -5.64
N GLY A 351 -1.41 -13.95 -6.95
CA GLY A 351 -0.11 -14.02 -7.57
C GLY A 351 0.35 -12.68 -8.14
N ARG A 352 1.53 -12.20 -7.74
CA ARG A 352 2.29 -11.29 -8.59
C ARG A 352 2.89 -12.11 -9.73
N VAL A 353 2.14 -12.31 -10.81
CA VAL A 353 2.74 -12.78 -12.06
C VAL A 353 3.36 -11.55 -12.72
N LEU A 354 4.66 -11.35 -12.51
CA LEU A 354 5.42 -10.47 -13.38
C LEU A 354 5.26 -11.04 -14.78
N THR A 355 4.50 -10.35 -15.64
CA THR A 355 4.43 -10.72 -17.05
C THR A 355 5.85 -10.55 -17.58
N PRO A 356 6.56 -11.63 -17.96
CA PRO A 356 7.93 -11.52 -18.42
C PRO A 356 7.93 -10.65 -19.66
N ARG A 357 8.51 -9.46 -19.57
CA ARG A 357 8.72 -8.60 -20.73
C ARG A 357 10.09 -8.89 -21.29
N THR A 358 10.16 -8.95 -22.62
CA THR A 358 11.35 -9.32 -23.38
C THR A 358 12.23 -8.11 -23.73
N ASP A 359 12.06 -6.98 -23.04
CA ASP A 359 12.94 -5.83 -23.25
C ASP A 359 14.29 -6.02 -22.55
N ALA A 360 15.24 -5.15 -22.90
CA ALA A 360 16.62 -5.23 -22.42
C ALA A 360 16.78 -5.06 -20.90
N TYR A 361 15.72 -4.67 -20.17
CA TYR A 361 15.78 -4.32 -18.75
C TYR A 361 15.13 -5.35 -17.83
N GLY A 362 14.61 -6.47 -18.35
CA GLY A 362 13.88 -7.46 -17.53
C GLY A 362 14.67 -8.02 -16.34
N ALA A 363 15.99 -8.23 -16.50
CA ALA A 363 16.85 -8.68 -15.39
C ALA A 363 17.00 -7.59 -14.31
N LEU A 364 17.20 -6.34 -14.73
CA LEU A 364 17.32 -5.19 -13.83
C LEU A 364 16.01 -4.93 -13.08
N GLU A 365 14.88 -4.97 -13.78
CA GLU A 365 13.55 -4.87 -13.20
C GLU A 365 13.32 -5.93 -12.11
N LYS A 366 13.64 -7.20 -12.41
CA LYS A 366 13.51 -8.31 -11.46
C LYS A 366 14.38 -8.08 -10.22
N GLN A 367 15.63 -7.68 -10.39
CA GLN A 367 16.52 -7.41 -9.26
C GLN A 367 16.02 -6.24 -8.42
N PHE A 368 15.64 -5.13 -9.05
CA PHE A 368 15.10 -3.96 -8.37
C PHE A 368 13.92 -4.36 -7.49
N PHE A 369 12.93 -5.07 -8.04
CA PHE A 369 11.77 -5.50 -7.26
C PHE A 369 12.10 -6.51 -6.15
N THR A 370 13.13 -7.33 -6.33
CA THR A 370 13.60 -8.26 -5.28
C THR A 370 14.11 -7.49 -4.05
N LEU A 371 14.67 -6.29 -4.23
CA LEU A 371 15.12 -5.43 -3.15
C LEU A 371 14.04 -4.45 -2.67
N ALA A 372 13.31 -3.82 -3.59
CA ALA A 372 12.31 -2.79 -3.29
C ALA A 372 11.10 -3.35 -2.51
N ASP A 373 10.73 -4.61 -2.70
CA ASP A 373 9.61 -5.21 -1.96
C ASP A 373 9.99 -5.67 -0.53
N LEU A 374 11.29 -5.71 -0.20
CA LEU A 374 11.74 -6.06 1.15
C LEU A 374 11.59 -4.87 2.11
N PRO A 375 11.20 -5.11 3.37
CA PRO A 375 11.25 -4.09 4.40
C PRO A 375 12.69 -3.87 4.85
N GLY A 376 13.10 -2.61 4.97
CA GLY A 376 14.41 -2.23 5.49
C GLY A 376 14.39 -0.83 6.09
N ALA A 377 13.62 -0.62 7.15
CA ALA A 377 13.67 0.64 7.90
C ALA A 377 15.05 0.82 8.57
N PRO A 378 15.43 2.05 8.97
CA PRO A 378 16.75 2.30 9.54
C PRO A 378 16.95 1.47 10.81
N GLY A 379 18.04 0.68 10.86
CA GLY A 379 18.35 -0.28 11.92
C GLY A 379 17.69 -1.67 11.77
N SER A 380 16.98 -1.93 10.67
CA SER A 380 16.32 -3.20 10.35
C SER A 380 16.55 -3.66 8.90
N GLU A 381 17.69 -3.30 8.31
CA GLU A 381 18.05 -3.50 6.90
C GLU A 381 18.55 -4.92 6.57
N TRP A 382 18.59 -5.82 7.55
CA TRP A 382 19.20 -7.14 7.41
C TRP A 382 18.63 -7.97 6.25
N ARG A 383 17.32 -7.86 5.97
CA ARG A 383 16.69 -8.58 4.84
C ARG A 383 17.24 -8.12 3.50
N VAL A 384 17.45 -6.81 3.36
CA VAL A 384 18.03 -6.19 2.16
C VAL A 384 19.49 -6.63 2.04
N ARG A 385 20.25 -6.55 3.13
CA ARG A 385 21.66 -6.96 3.18
C ARG A 385 21.87 -8.43 2.79
N GLU A 386 21.10 -9.34 3.37
CA GLU A 386 21.20 -10.77 3.07
C GLU A 386 20.85 -11.07 1.61
N THR A 387 19.85 -10.36 1.08
CA THR A 387 19.44 -10.50 -0.33
C THR A 387 20.50 -9.96 -1.28
N LEU A 388 21.12 -8.82 -0.96
CA LEU A 388 22.26 -8.27 -1.69
C LEU A 388 23.44 -9.25 -1.67
N MET A 389 23.84 -9.72 -0.49
CA MET A 389 24.95 -10.67 -0.31
C MET A 389 24.72 -11.97 -1.10
N ALA A 390 23.49 -12.50 -1.10
CA ALA A 390 23.12 -13.68 -1.88
C ALA A 390 23.12 -13.45 -3.39
N ALA A 391 22.94 -12.20 -3.84
CA ALA A 391 22.95 -11.81 -5.25
C ALA A 391 24.35 -11.42 -5.76
N LEU A 392 25.34 -11.22 -4.88
CA LEU A 392 26.72 -10.93 -5.28
C LEU A 392 27.32 -12.08 -6.12
N PRO A 393 28.15 -11.76 -7.14
CA PRO A 393 28.94 -12.77 -7.84
C PRO A 393 29.91 -13.45 -6.86
N LYS A 394 30.32 -14.69 -7.17
CA LYS A 394 31.15 -15.50 -6.26
C LYS A 394 32.38 -14.74 -5.73
N TRP A 395 33.13 -14.08 -6.62
CA TRP A 395 34.34 -13.34 -6.24
C TRP A 395 34.08 -12.26 -5.19
N ALA A 396 32.97 -11.54 -5.31
CA ALA A 396 32.60 -10.46 -4.39
C ALA A 396 32.03 -11.02 -3.09
N ARG A 397 31.26 -12.10 -3.18
CA ARG A 397 30.66 -12.77 -2.01
C ARG A 397 31.72 -13.39 -1.09
N ASP A 398 32.76 -13.98 -1.66
CA ASP A 398 33.84 -14.64 -0.90
C ASP A 398 34.66 -13.63 -0.06
N ILE A 399 34.64 -12.34 -0.43
CA ILE A 399 35.39 -11.27 0.25
C ILE A 399 34.49 -10.22 0.92
N ALA A 400 33.17 -10.39 0.86
CA ALA A 400 32.22 -9.46 1.44
C ALA A 400 32.30 -9.49 2.97
N THR A 401 32.28 -8.32 3.59
CA THR A 401 32.24 -8.16 5.05
C THR A 401 31.03 -7.36 5.47
N VAL A 402 30.62 -7.52 6.73
CA VAL A 402 29.62 -6.68 7.37
C VAL A 402 30.28 -6.01 8.56
N ASP A 403 30.31 -4.67 8.57
CA ASP A 403 30.92 -3.94 9.68
C ASP A 403 30.03 -3.91 10.93
N SER A 404 30.55 -3.36 12.02
CA SER A 404 29.82 -3.27 13.29
C SER A 404 28.57 -2.38 13.23
N ALA A 405 28.50 -1.45 12.26
CA ALA A 405 27.34 -0.60 12.04
C ALA A 405 26.23 -1.33 11.27
N GLY A 406 26.58 -2.35 10.48
CA GLY A 406 25.69 -3.16 9.67
C GLY A 406 25.83 -2.94 8.15
N ASN A 407 26.81 -2.15 7.72
CA ASN A 407 27.11 -1.90 6.31
C ASN A 407 27.64 -3.18 5.66
N LEU A 408 27.26 -3.46 4.41
CA LEU A 408 27.86 -4.50 3.59
C LEU A 408 28.97 -3.90 2.72
N ILE A 409 30.17 -4.45 2.80
CA ILE A 409 31.36 -3.90 2.16
C ILE A 409 32.03 -4.98 1.32
N VAL A 410 32.39 -4.64 0.09
CA VAL A 410 33.23 -5.45 -0.80
C VAL A 410 34.45 -4.61 -1.19
N VAL A 411 35.65 -5.11 -0.90
CA VAL A 411 36.92 -4.40 -1.19
C VAL A 411 37.70 -5.17 -2.25
N ALA A 412 38.00 -4.53 -3.39
CA ALA A 412 38.69 -5.17 -4.49
C ALA A 412 39.73 -4.25 -5.16
N GLY A 413 40.63 -4.84 -5.94
CA GLY A 413 41.71 -4.12 -6.64
C GLY A 413 42.99 -3.95 -5.79
N PRO A 414 44.06 -3.40 -6.40
CA PRO A 414 45.35 -3.23 -5.74
C PRO A 414 45.31 -2.16 -4.66
N ASP A 415 46.12 -2.30 -3.60
CA ASP A 415 46.23 -1.31 -2.51
C ASP A 415 46.92 -0.02 -2.95
N LYS A 416 46.19 0.80 -3.71
CA LYS A 416 46.65 2.06 -4.28
C LYS A 416 45.45 2.97 -4.49
N ASN A 417 45.62 4.27 -4.24
CA ASN A 417 44.64 5.33 -4.50
C ASN A 417 43.18 4.97 -4.15
N PRO A 418 42.89 4.63 -2.87
CA PRO A 418 41.58 4.11 -2.50
C PRO A 418 40.41 5.02 -2.86
N GLU A 419 39.30 4.43 -3.28
CA GLU A 419 38.03 5.12 -3.51
C GLU A 419 36.84 4.30 -3.02
N ALA A 420 35.72 4.96 -2.75
CA ALA A 420 34.48 4.29 -2.34
C ALA A 420 33.32 4.64 -3.27
N ILE A 421 32.47 3.66 -3.55
CA ILE A 421 31.18 3.80 -4.21
C ILE A 421 30.12 3.30 -3.21
N ILE A 422 29.24 4.19 -2.78
CA ILE A 422 28.35 3.96 -1.63
C ILE A 422 26.90 4.23 -2.00
N ALA A 423 26.02 3.27 -1.72
CA ALA A 423 24.56 3.36 -1.84
C ALA A 423 23.93 2.91 -0.51
N HIS A 424 22.72 3.34 -0.17
CA HIS A 424 22.10 2.96 1.10
C HIS A 424 21.02 1.88 0.97
N MET A 425 20.90 1.05 2.00
CA MET A 425 19.95 -0.08 2.05
C MET A 425 18.63 0.29 2.70
N ASP A 426 18.61 1.32 3.54
CA ASP A 426 17.42 1.66 4.31
C ASP A 426 16.35 2.36 3.47
N GLU A 427 15.24 2.69 4.13
CA GLU A 427 14.12 3.42 3.55
C GLU A 427 13.43 4.21 4.66
N VAL A 428 12.76 5.31 4.31
CA VAL A 428 11.90 6.01 5.28
C VAL A 428 10.80 5.12 5.87
N GLY A 429 10.48 5.39 7.13
CA GLY A 429 9.43 4.65 7.84
C GLY A 429 9.15 5.19 9.24
N PHE A 430 8.67 4.29 10.09
CA PHE A 430 8.34 4.60 11.48
C PHE A 430 8.85 3.50 12.39
N GLU A 431 8.97 3.82 13.67
CA GLU A 431 9.15 2.85 14.74
C GLU A 431 8.10 3.04 15.84
N ILE A 432 7.88 2.00 16.63
CA ILE A 432 7.04 2.08 17.83
C ILE A 432 7.70 3.02 18.83
N GLU A 433 7.02 4.12 19.17
CA GLU A 433 7.44 5.03 20.23
C GLU A 433 6.83 4.62 21.58
N ARG A 434 5.54 4.24 21.58
CA ARG A 434 4.84 3.78 22.78
C ARG A 434 3.78 2.74 22.43
N ILE A 435 3.58 1.79 23.33
CA ILE A 435 2.47 0.83 23.29
C ILE A 435 1.43 1.30 24.31
N LEU A 436 0.20 1.55 23.86
CA LEU A 436 -0.94 1.96 24.69
C LEU A 436 -1.65 0.72 25.25
N GLY A 437 -2.40 0.88 26.36
CA GLY A 437 -3.06 -0.25 27.02
C GLY A 437 -4.08 -1.01 26.16
N ASP A 438 -4.68 -0.35 25.17
CA ASP A 438 -5.60 -0.97 24.20
C ASP A 438 -4.88 -1.59 22.99
N GLY A 439 -3.55 -1.67 23.02
CA GLY A 439 -2.71 -2.24 21.97
C GLY A 439 -2.48 -1.33 20.76
N ARG A 440 -3.00 -0.10 20.76
CA ARG A 440 -2.55 0.92 19.80
C ARG A 440 -1.09 1.27 20.06
N VAL A 441 -0.37 1.63 19.00
CA VAL A 441 1.01 2.14 19.11
C VAL A 441 1.10 3.55 18.57
N THR A 442 1.79 4.43 19.28
CA THR A 442 2.20 5.73 18.73
C THR A 442 3.53 5.56 18.00
N LEU A 443 3.72 6.31 16.93
CA LEU A 443 4.84 6.13 16.02
C LEU A 443 5.74 7.35 15.97
N ARG A 444 7.04 7.10 15.99
CA ARG A 444 8.08 8.08 15.71
C ARG A 444 8.56 7.90 14.27
N PRO A 445 8.62 8.96 13.45
CA PRO A 445 9.21 8.85 12.13
C PRO A 445 10.71 8.56 12.23
N VAL A 446 11.20 7.75 11.29
CA VAL A 446 12.63 7.52 11.08
C VAL A 446 12.89 7.80 9.59
N GLY A 447 13.63 8.88 9.31
CA GLY A 447 13.66 9.52 7.99
C GLY A 447 12.58 10.57 7.76
N GLY A 448 12.69 11.29 6.64
CA GLY A 448 11.84 12.43 6.29
C GLY A 448 10.68 12.11 5.35
N GLY A 449 9.73 11.26 5.77
CA GLY A 449 8.61 10.78 4.94
C GLY A 449 7.43 11.76 4.77
N VAL A 450 6.68 11.63 3.66
CA VAL A 450 5.41 12.35 3.45
C VAL A 450 4.31 11.76 4.32
N ALA A 451 4.13 12.27 5.55
CA ALA A 451 3.27 11.66 6.57
C ALA A 451 1.80 11.45 6.14
N THR A 452 1.24 12.31 5.28
CA THR A 452 -0.14 12.19 4.79
C THR A 452 -0.38 10.89 4.01
N ALA A 453 0.65 10.39 3.32
CA ALA A 453 0.55 9.20 2.48
C ALA A 453 0.46 7.89 3.28
N TRP A 454 0.74 7.91 4.58
CA TRP A 454 0.73 6.73 5.47
C TRP A 454 -0.54 6.62 6.29
N GLU A 455 -1.21 7.74 6.55
CA GLU A 455 -2.45 7.77 7.31
C GLU A 455 -3.56 6.99 6.60
N GLY A 456 -4.29 6.16 7.35
CA GLY A 456 -5.40 5.37 6.79
C GLY A 456 -4.95 4.29 5.80
N ARG A 457 -3.80 3.65 6.07
CA ARG A 457 -3.18 2.61 5.22
C ARG A 457 -3.00 1.28 5.93
N PRO A 458 -2.90 0.16 5.18
CA PRO A 458 -2.33 -1.08 5.71
C PRO A 458 -0.96 -0.84 6.35
N ALA A 459 -0.73 -1.43 7.51
CA ALA A 459 0.52 -1.36 8.25
C ALA A 459 1.08 -2.77 8.53
N TYR A 460 2.40 -2.87 8.60
CA TYR A 460 3.13 -4.03 9.05
C TYR A 460 4.04 -3.64 10.22
N LEU A 461 3.98 -4.42 11.30
CA LEU A 461 5.02 -4.43 12.33
C LEU A 461 6.03 -5.51 11.97
N HIS A 462 7.27 -5.11 11.68
CA HIS A 462 8.33 -6.07 11.38
C HIS A 462 9.15 -6.37 12.63
N PHE A 463 9.57 -7.63 12.74
CA PHE A 463 10.44 -8.10 13.80
C PHE A 463 11.86 -8.27 13.29
N ASN A 464 12.81 -8.05 14.21
CA ASN A 464 14.23 -8.34 14.02
C ASN A 464 14.51 -9.84 14.07
N GLN A 465 15.65 -10.26 13.53
CA GLN A 465 16.14 -11.62 13.70
C GLN A 465 16.41 -11.92 15.18
N GLY A 466 16.06 -13.14 15.60
CA GLY A 466 16.55 -13.74 16.82
C GLY A 466 18.00 -14.19 16.67
N ALA A 467 18.58 -14.68 17.77
CA ALA A 467 19.95 -15.19 17.78
C ALA A 467 20.18 -16.41 16.86
N ASP A 468 19.11 -17.09 16.44
CA ASP A 468 19.11 -18.21 15.48
C ASP A 468 19.04 -17.75 14.01
N GLY A 469 19.08 -16.45 13.75
CA GLY A 469 18.98 -15.85 12.41
C GLY A 469 17.56 -15.84 11.83
N ARG A 470 16.54 -16.30 12.57
CA ARG A 470 15.15 -16.31 12.12
C ARG A 470 14.39 -15.12 12.67
N ALA A 471 13.45 -14.58 11.91
CA ALA A 471 12.55 -13.54 12.39
C ALA A 471 11.10 -14.04 12.38
N PRO A 472 10.28 -13.69 13.40
CA PRO A 472 8.84 -13.92 13.34
C PRO A 472 8.20 -13.28 12.10
N GLU A 473 7.06 -13.84 11.68
CA GLU A 473 6.24 -13.21 10.64
C GLU A 473 5.82 -11.80 11.09
N SER A 474 5.80 -10.86 10.15
CA SER A 474 5.39 -9.48 10.43
C SER A 474 3.89 -9.42 10.74
N LEU A 475 3.50 -8.68 11.78
CA LEU A 475 2.07 -8.52 12.10
C LEU A 475 1.41 -7.53 11.15
N ARG A 476 0.25 -7.91 10.62
CA ARG A 476 -0.62 -7.04 9.83
C ARG A 476 -1.44 -6.14 10.75
N GLY A 477 -1.67 -4.91 10.31
CA GLY A 477 -2.50 -3.93 11.00
C GLY A 477 -2.87 -2.78 10.07
N VAL A 478 -3.17 -1.63 10.67
CA VAL A 478 -3.46 -0.39 9.94
C VAL A 478 -2.84 0.82 10.63
N TYR A 479 -2.42 1.80 9.84
CA TYR A 479 -2.22 3.16 10.31
C TYR A 479 -3.59 3.78 10.57
N ILE A 480 -3.78 4.32 11.76
CA ILE A 480 -5.05 4.85 12.24
C ILE A 480 -5.31 6.19 11.53
N PRO A 481 -6.44 6.35 10.82
CA PRO A 481 -6.83 7.63 10.25
C PRO A 481 -7.41 8.56 11.33
N ARG A 482 -7.21 9.87 11.18
CA ARG A 482 -7.88 10.90 11.97
C ARG A 482 -9.26 11.26 11.42
N ASP A 483 -10.10 11.78 12.31
CA ASP A 483 -11.49 12.13 12.01
C ASP A 483 -11.67 13.51 11.35
N THR A 484 -10.67 14.41 11.43
CA THR A 484 -10.83 15.82 11.01
C THR A 484 -9.87 16.22 9.90
N ALA A 485 -10.36 17.06 8.97
CA ALA A 485 -9.61 17.51 7.79
C ALA A 485 -9.06 18.95 7.88
N ARG A 486 -8.91 19.51 9.08
CA ARG A 486 -8.54 20.93 9.23
C ARG A 486 -7.12 21.25 8.78
N LEU A 487 -6.20 20.30 8.93
CA LEU A 487 -4.79 20.47 8.62
C LEU A 487 -4.36 19.38 7.65
N ARG A 488 -3.53 19.71 6.65
CA ARG A 488 -2.97 18.71 5.73
C ARG A 488 -2.12 17.69 6.46
N ALA A 489 -1.10 18.14 7.17
CA ALA A 489 -0.21 17.26 7.91
C ALA A 489 -0.93 16.64 9.13
N PRO A 490 -0.83 15.32 9.32
CA PRO A 490 -1.23 14.70 10.58
C PRO A 490 -0.26 15.11 11.70
N GLY A 491 -0.71 14.98 12.96
CA GLY A 491 0.19 15.02 14.10
C GLY A 491 1.03 13.73 14.20
N GLN A 492 1.22 13.23 15.42
CA GLN A 492 1.85 11.93 15.61
C GLN A 492 0.97 10.82 15.02
N LEU A 493 1.53 10.00 14.13
CA LEU A 493 0.83 8.84 13.58
C LEU A 493 0.72 7.73 14.62
N SER A 494 -0.29 6.88 14.44
CA SER A 494 -0.49 5.69 15.27
C SER A 494 -0.88 4.50 14.40
N ALA A 495 -0.61 3.30 14.88
CA ALA A 495 -1.04 2.07 14.24
C ALA A 495 -1.76 1.14 15.23
N TRP A 496 -2.55 0.21 14.69
CA TRP A 496 -3.20 -0.83 15.47
C TRP A 496 -3.13 -2.17 14.74
N PHE A 497 -2.80 -3.22 15.49
CA PHE A 497 -2.59 -4.57 14.98
C PHE A 497 -3.70 -5.53 15.42
N GLY A 498 -4.83 -5.00 15.89
CA GLY A 498 -6.05 -5.78 16.18
C GLY A 498 -6.11 -6.49 17.53
N VAL A 499 -5.05 -6.41 18.34
CA VAL A 499 -4.97 -7.01 19.68
C VAL A 499 -4.70 -5.96 20.76
N ASP A 500 -4.88 -6.35 22.03
CA ASP A 500 -4.49 -5.54 23.20
C ASP A 500 -2.97 -5.53 23.44
N SER A 501 -2.52 -4.70 24.38
CA SER A 501 -1.08 -4.55 24.65
C SER A 501 -0.43 -5.82 25.18
N ALA A 502 -1.13 -6.59 26.01
CA ALA A 502 -0.60 -7.81 26.61
C ALA A 502 -0.30 -8.85 25.52
N THR A 503 -1.24 -9.05 24.61
CA THR A 503 -1.09 -9.95 23.47
C THR A 503 -0.05 -9.43 22.48
N LEU A 504 -0.04 -8.12 22.20
CA LEU A 504 0.92 -7.51 21.28
C LEU A 504 2.37 -7.70 21.79
N VAL A 505 2.62 -7.44 23.07
CA VAL A 505 3.93 -7.62 23.70
C VAL A 505 4.31 -9.10 23.78
N ALA A 506 3.37 -9.99 24.09
CA ALA A 506 3.60 -11.44 24.09
C ALA A 506 4.04 -11.98 22.71
N ARG A 507 3.62 -11.33 21.61
CA ARG A 507 4.08 -11.61 20.24
C ARG A 507 5.43 -10.97 19.89
N GLY A 508 6.09 -10.33 20.84
CA GLY A 508 7.44 -9.77 20.70
C GLY A 508 7.49 -8.29 20.34
N ALA A 509 6.34 -7.60 20.30
CA ALA A 509 6.31 -6.17 20.03
C ALA A 509 6.96 -5.37 21.16
N ARG A 510 7.76 -4.37 20.81
CA ARG A 510 8.50 -3.51 21.74
C ARG A 510 8.82 -2.17 21.08
N VAL A 511 9.09 -1.16 21.91
CA VAL A 511 9.55 0.17 21.46
C VAL A 511 10.80 0.01 20.58
N GLY A 512 10.87 0.82 19.51
CA GLY A 512 11.95 0.78 18.52
C GLY A 512 11.77 -0.23 17.38
N LEU A 513 10.74 -1.09 17.40
CA LEU A 513 10.48 -1.96 16.26
C LEU A 513 9.87 -1.19 15.07
N PRO A 514 10.27 -1.51 13.83
CA PRO A 514 9.83 -0.80 12.65
C PRO A 514 8.38 -1.10 12.27
N VAL A 515 7.65 -0.05 11.91
CA VAL A 515 6.30 -0.09 11.35
C VAL A 515 6.31 0.53 9.96
N LEU A 516 5.95 -0.27 8.96
CA LEU A 516 6.01 0.10 7.55
C LEU A 516 4.68 -0.20 6.84
N ALA A 517 4.37 0.52 5.76
CA ALA A 517 3.21 0.23 4.91
C ALA A 517 3.44 -1.00 4.02
N TYR A 518 2.35 -1.56 3.48
CA TYR A 518 2.40 -2.61 2.47
C TYR A 518 3.22 -2.19 1.24
N LYS A 519 4.17 -3.04 0.83
CA LYS A 519 5.05 -2.83 -0.33
C LYS A 519 4.69 -3.82 -1.43
N ARG A 520 4.59 -3.30 -2.65
CA ARG A 520 4.56 -4.07 -3.90
C ARG A 520 4.87 -3.11 -5.04
N GLY A 521 6.05 -3.28 -5.64
CA GLY A 521 6.45 -2.55 -6.82
C GLY A 521 5.71 -3.04 -8.07
N GLU A 522 5.49 -2.15 -9.02
CA GLU A 522 4.77 -2.41 -10.26
C GLU A 522 5.36 -1.58 -11.42
N ARG A 523 5.06 -1.99 -12.65
CA ARG A 523 5.44 -1.25 -13.85
C ARG A 523 4.25 -0.42 -14.30
N LEU A 524 4.45 0.88 -14.50
CA LEU A 524 3.38 1.79 -14.95
C LEU A 524 3.22 1.72 -16.47
N GLY A 525 4.33 1.74 -17.19
CA GLY A 525 4.37 1.74 -18.65
C GLY A 525 5.78 2.05 -19.15
N GLY A 526 6.10 1.69 -20.40
CA GLY A 526 7.44 1.92 -20.94
C GLY A 526 8.51 1.36 -19.99
N ALA A 527 9.59 2.09 -19.73
CA ALA A 527 10.63 1.70 -18.77
C ALA A 527 10.37 2.17 -17.32
N ARG A 528 9.19 2.73 -17.03
CA ARG A 528 8.89 3.34 -15.72
C ARG A 528 8.34 2.35 -14.71
N LEU A 529 8.95 2.34 -13.53
CA LEU A 529 8.52 1.54 -12.39
C LEU A 529 8.02 2.45 -11.27
N VAL A 530 7.05 1.94 -10.51
CA VAL A 530 6.69 2.44 -9.19
C VAL A 530 7.14 1.43 -8.15
N ALA A 531 7.78 1.91 -7.09
CA ALA A 531 7.89 1.17 -5.85
C ALA A 531 8.12 2.14 -4.68
N ARG A 532 7.77 1.72 -3.48
CA ARG A 532 8.32 2.36 -2.28
C ARG A 532 9.80 1.99 -2.15
N SER A 533 10.59 2.83 -1.49
CA SER A 533 12.03 2.67 -1.28
C SER A 533 12.82 2.70 -2.58
N ASN A 534 12.36 3.47 -3.57
CA ASN A 534 13.22 3.74 -4.71
C ASN A 534 14.51 4.41 -4.22
N ASP A 535 14.35 5.36 -3.30
CA ASP A 535 15.39 5.81 -2.37
C ASP A 535 15.69 4.76 -1.29
N ASP A 536 16.84 4.08 -1.27
CA ASP A 536 17.87 3.98 -2.33
C ASP A 536 18.01 2.53 -2.85
N ARG A 537 16.89 1.81 -2.96
CA ARG A 537 16.92 0.46 -3.57
C ARG A 537 17.33 0.51 -5.03
N SER A 538 17.15 1.63 -5.71
CA SER A 538 17.64 1.83 -7.07
C SER A 538 19.15 1.97 -7.15
N GLY A 539 19.77 2.79 -6.30
CA GLY A 539 21.23 2.89 -6.23
C GLY A 539 21.87 1.59 -5.75
N SER A 540 21.29 0.98 -4.72
CA SER A 540 21.69 -0.37 -4.26
C SER A 540 21.62 -1.41 -5.39
N THR A 541 20.58 -1.35 -6.23
CA THR A 541 20.44 -2.22 -7.40
C THR A 541 21.48 -1.91 -8.48
N ALA A 542 21.70 -0.63 -8.80
CA ALA A 542 22.69 -0.21 -9.80
C ALA A 542 24.10 -0.60 -9.39
N LEU A 543 24.46 -0.42 -8.11
CA LEU A 543 25.74 -0.84 -7.54
C LEU A 543 25.93 -2.36 -7.65
N LEU A 544 24.92 -3.15 -7.28
CA LEU A 544 24.95 -4.60 -7.41
C LEU A 544 25.11 -5.03 -8.88
N PHE A 545 24.37 -4.41 -9.80
CA PHE A 545 24.46 -4.70 -11.22
C PHE A 545 25.84 -4.38 -11.80
N ALA A 546 26.45 -3.28 -11.36
CA ALA A 546 27.81 -2.93 -11.75
C ALA A 546 28.81 -3.98 -11.26
N VAL A 547 28.75 -4.36 -9.97
CA VAL A 547 29.62 -5.38 -9.37
C VAL A 547 29.45 -6.74 -10.06
N GLN A 548 28.23 -7.14 -10.42
CA GLN A 548 27.97 -8.39 -11.16
C GLN A 548 28.62 -8.44 -12.54
N LYS A 549 28.74 -7.28 -13.21
CA LYS A 549 29.33 -7.16 -14.56
C LYS A 549 30.82 -6.82 -14.52
N LEU A 550 31.38 -6.51 -13.35
CA LEU A 550 32.75 -6.07 -13.18
C LEU A 550 33.72 -7.25 -13.22
N ASP A 551 34.83 -7.05 -13.93
CA ASP A 551 36.02 -7.90 -13.81
C ASP A 551 36.96 -7.28 -12.78
N PRO A 552 37.11 -7.88 -11.58
CA PRO A 552 37.90 -7.29 -10.51
C PRO A 552 39.40 -7.18 -10.85
N THR A 553 39.90 -7.92 -11.84
CA THR A 553 41.30 -7.85 -12.28
C THR A 553 41.63 -6.58 -13.06
N LYS A 554 40.60 -5.86 -13.54
CA LYS A 554 40.74 -4.61 -14.28
C LYS A 554 40.72 -3.37 -13.39
N LEU A 555 40.52 -3.53 -12.08
CA LEU A 555 40.51 -2.42 -11.14
C LEU A 555 41.94 -1.86 -11.00
N PRO A 556 42.18 -0.56 -11.29
CA PRO A 556 43.51 0.03 -11.21
C PRO A 556 43.90 0.46 -9.79
N ARG A 557 42.96 0.37 -8.84
CA ARG A 557 43.04 0.94 -7.49
C ARG A 557 42.16 0.18 -6.50
N ARG A 558 42.35 0.42 -5.19
CA ARG A 558 41.52 -0.17 -4.13
C ARG A 558 40.15 0.48 -4.20
N THR A 559 39.13 -0.32 -4.42
CA THR A 559 37.75 0.15 -4.59
C THR A 559 36.87 -0.50 -3.54
N TYR A 560 36.22 0.33 -2.73
CA TYR A 560 35.20 -0.08 -1.78
C TYR A 560 33.83 0.03 -2.44
N PHE A 561 33.10 -1.08 -2.55
CA PHE A 561 31.68 -1.09 -2.89
C PHE A 561 30.90 -1.26 -1.59
N VAL A 562 30.13 -0.24 -1.21
CA VAL A 562 29.51 -0.14 0.11
C VAL A 562 28.00 -0.03 -0.06
N TRP A 563 27.28 -0.92 0.62
CA TRP A 563 25.85 -0.76 0.89
C TRP A 563 25.69 -0.35 2.35
N SER A 564 25.42 0.93 2.56
CA SER A 564 25.35 1.53 3.89
C SER A 564 24.01 1.26 4.57
N VAL A 565 23.96 1.47 5.89
CA VAL A 565 22.73 1.46 6.68
C VAL A 565 22.43 2.82 7.29
N ARG A 566 21.17 3.09 7.60
CA ARG A 566 20.72 4.26 8.36
C ARG A 566 21.16 5.59 7.75
N GLU A 567 21.09 5.74 6.43
CA GLU A 567 21.23 7.04 5.74
C GLU A 567 20.09 7.96 6.17
N GLU A 568 18.85 7.47 6.07
CA GLU A 568 17.62 8.22 6.38
C GLU A 568 17.52 8.53 7.88
N GLY A 569 18.16 7.69 8.68
CA GLY A 569 18.35 7.89 10.12
C GLY A 569 19.44 8.90 10.49
N GLY A 570 20.08 9.54 9.51
CA GLY A 570 21.10 10.57 9.67
C GLY A 570 22.52 10.16 9.28
N LEU A 571 22.72 9.43 8.18
CA LEU A 571 24.03 9.06 7.61
C LEU A 571 24.89 8.16 8.51
N ASN A 572 24.28 7.35 9.38
CA ASN A 572 25.02 6.71 10.46
C ASN A 572 25.95 5.59 9.96
N GLY A 573 25.53 4.83 8.94
CA GLY A 573 26.37 3.82 8.29
C GLY A 573 27.57 4.43 7.59
N ALA A 574 27.37 5.47 6.79
CA ALA A 574 28.46 6.19 6.14
C ALA A 574 29.43 6.86 7.13
N ARG A 575 28.95 7.40 8.26
CA ARG A 575 29.83 7.92 9.32
C ARG A 575 30.70 6.83 9.94
N ALA A 576 30.14 5.66 10.20
CA ALA A 576 30.89 4.53 10.75
C ALA A 576 31.96 4.05 9.75
N PHE A 577 31.59 3.87 8.49
CA PHE A 577 32.52 3.52 7.41
C PHE A 577 33.62 4.59 7.24
N GLY A 578 33.25 5.88 7.25
CA GLY A 578 34.19 7.00 7.17
C GLY A 578 35.16 7.08 8.35
N ALA A 579 34.74 6.72 9.57
CA ALA A 579 35.62 6.69 10.73
C ALA A 579 36.74 5.65 10.60
N GLU A 580 36.46 4.52 9.96
CA GLU A 580 37.42 3.42 9.76
C GLU A 580 38.29 3.64 8.51
N HIS A 581 37.67 4.01 7.38
CA HIS A 581 38.33 4.04 6.07
C HIS A 581 38.41 5.44 5.44
N GLY A 582 37.70 6.44 5.94
CA GLY A 582 37.53 7.72 5.24
C GLY A 582 38.83 8.49 4.96
N ARG A 583 39.83 8.38 5.85
CA ARG A 583 41.12 9.10 5.73
C ARG A 583 42.05 8.55 4.66
N GLU A 584 41.85 7.29 4.23
CA GLU A 584 42.64 6.70 3.14
C GLU A 584 42.02 6.93 1.75
N LEU A 585 40.76 7.38 1.70
CA LEU A 585 40.05 7.60 0.45
C LEU A 585 40.50 8.90 -0.23
N ASN A 586 40.73 8.82 -1.54
CA ASN A 586 40.92 9.99 -2.38
C ASN A 586 39.58 10.55 -2.89
N ARG A 587 38.61 9.65 -3.12
CA ARG A 587 37.31 9.97 -3.74
C ARG A 587 36.21 9.08 -3.18
N VAL A 588 35.01 9.63 -3.14
CA VAL A 588 33.77 8.93 -2.84
C VAL A 588 32.75 9.26 -3.92
N TYR A 589 32.12 8.24 -4.47
CA TYR A 589 30.94 8.37 -5.32
C TYR A 589 29.73 7.91 -4.53
N SER A 590 28.99 8.85 -3.95
CA SER A 590 27.72 8.53 -3.32
C SER A 590 26.62 8.35 -4.38
N ILE A 591 25.80 7.33 -4.16
CA ILE A 591 24.65 7.00 -4.95
C ILE A 591 23.43 7.29 -4.10
N ASP A 592 22.49 8.03 -4.68
CA ASP A 592 21.26 8.46 -4.02
C ASP A 592 20.28 8.95 -5.09
N THR A 593 19.01 9.15 -4.74
CA THR A 593 18.01 9.70 -5.66
C THR A 593 18.33 11.16 -6.02
N PHE A 594 18.18 11.52 -7.30
CA PHE A 594 18.09 12.91 -7.73
C PHE A 594 16.62 13.27 -7.72
N VAL A 595 16.18 14.00 -6.70
CA VAL A 595 14.79 14.45 -6.59
C VAL A 595 14.50 15.38 -7.76
N SER A 596 13.69 14.90 -8.71
CA SER A 596 13.38 15.62 -9.93
C SER A 596 12.08 16.42 -9.78
N SER A 597 12.09 17.65 -10.28
CA SER A 597 10.89 18.48 -10.44
C SER A 597 10.13 18.21 -11.73
N ASP A 598 10.48 17.13 -12.46
CA ASP A 598 9.80 16.71 -13.70
C ASP A 598 8.40 16.13 -13.42
N THR A 599 7.51 16.95 -12.86
CA THR A 599 6.12 16.65 -12.52
C THR A 599 5.28 17.93 -12.56
N PRO A 600 3.94 17.84 -12.73
CA PRO A 600 3.06 19.00 -12.70
C PRO A 600 2.90 19.62 -11.29
N LEU A 601 3.47 19.00 -10.26
CA LEU A 601 3.37 19.46 -8.87
C LEU A 601 4.52 20.38 -8.46
N GLU A 602 5.57 20.46 -9.28
CA GLU A 602 6.81 21.12 -8.92
C GLU A 602 7.17 22.22 -9.92
N SER A 603 7.94 23.21 -9.49
CA SER A 603 8.45 24.25 -10.38
C SER A 603 9.61 23.71 -11.23
N PRO A 604 9.56 23.82 -12.58
CA PRO A 604 10.64 23.34 -13.45
C PRO A 604 11.90 24.23 -13.39
N HIS A 605 11.87 25.36 -12.66
CA HIS A 605 13.05 26.23 -12.53
C HIS A 605 14.14 25.66 -11.62
N PHE A 606 13.82 24.67 -10.80
CA PHE A 606 14.75 24.04 -9.88
C PHE A 606 14.70 22.53 -10.05
N ALA A 607 15.86 21.86 -10.05
CA ALA A 607 15.97 20.39 -10.11
C ALA A 607 15.22 19.69 -11.25
N TYR A 608 15.05 20.36 -12.40
CA TYR A 608 14.36 19.79 -13.56
C TYR A 608 15.27 18.88 -14.37
N LEU A 609 15.23 17.58 -14.09
CA LEU A 609 15.88 16.54 -14.89
C LEU A 609 14.86 15.46 -15.27
N PRO A 610 14.46 15.36 -16.55
CA PRO A 610 13.46 14.39 -16.97
C PRO A 610 13.91 12.94 -16.78
N LEU A 611 12.94 12.07 -16.49
CA LEU A 611 13.15 10.62 -16.41
C LEU A 611 13.44 10.03 -17.80
N GLY A 612 14.28 9.00 -17.84
CA GLY A 612 14.66 8.25 -19.04
C GLY A 612 15.70 8.93 -19.93
N LYS A 613 16.43 9.92 -19.39
CA LYS A 613 17.46 10.69 -20.11
C LYS A 613 18.90 10.38 -19.64
N GLY A 614 19.07 9.35 -18.81
CA GLY A 614 20.36 8.83 -18.38
C GLY A 614 20.62 9.02 -16.89
N ALA A 615 21.80 8.57 -16.47
CA ALA A 615 22.31 8.79 -15.12
C ALA A 615 22.43 10.29 -14.82
N VAL A 616 22.60 10.64 -13.56
CA VAL A 616 22.74 12.03 -13.12
C VAL A 616 24.06 12.22 -12.39
N LEU A 617 24.82 13.23 -12.79
CA LEU A 617 25.84 13.84 -11.94
C LEU A 617 25.15 14.92 -11.11
N ARG A 618 24.93 14.63 -9.83
CA ARG A 618 24.30 15.54 -8.87
C ARG A 618 25.38 16.53 -8.41
N GLY A 619 25.57 17.56 -9.23
CA GLY A 619 26.72 18.46 -9.14
C GLY A 619 26.69 19.41 -7.96
N LEU A 620 25.49 19.76 -7.47
CA LEU A 620 25.29 20.57 -6.28
C LEU A 620 24.04 20.11 -5.53
N ASP A 621 24.17 19.89 -4.24
CA ASP A 621 23.05 19.75 -3.31
C ASP A 621 23.32 20.48 -1.97
N ASN A 622 22.51 20.23 -0.95
CA ASN A 622 22.67 20.90 0.35
C ASN A 622 23.86 20.39 1.16
N GLY A 623 24.38 19.20 0.83
CA GLY A 623 25.48 18.54 1.54
C GLY A 623 26.83 18.56 0.82
N ALA A 624 26.85 18.76 -0.50
CA ALA A 624 28.08 18.76 -1.29
C ALA A 624 28.00 19.57 -2.60
N LEU A 625 29.16 20.07 -3.04
CA LEU A 625 29.39 20.66 -4.36
C LEU A 625 30.55 19.91 -5.02
N THR A 626 30.30 19.26 -6.15
CA THR A 626 31.34 18.54 -6.88
C THR A 626 32.32 19.54 -7.54
N PRO A 627 33.64 19.42 -7.29
CA PRO A 627 34.63 20.28 -7.92
C PRO A 627 34.56 20.24 -9.47
N PRO A 628 34.76 21.38 -10.17
CA PRO A 628 34.69 21.41 -11.63
C PRO A 628 35.58 20.38 -12.34
N ALA A 629 36.81 20.18 -11.87
CA ALA A 629 37.74 19.22 -12.45
C ALA A 629 37.25 17.77 -12.34
N GLU A 630 36.65 17.40 -11.20
CA GLU A 630 36.11 16.06 -11.00
C GLU A 630 34.84 15.85 -11.84
N ARG A 631 33.98 16.88 -11.92
CA ARG A 631 32.82 16.87 -12.83
C ARG A 631 33.22 16.64 -14.28
N GLU A 632 34.21 17.37 -14.79
CA GLU A 632 34.69 17.16 -16.16
C GLU A 632 35.29 15.76 -16.37
N ARG A 633 35.98 15.22 -15.35
CA ARG A 633 36.49 13.85 -15.39
C ARG A 633 35.36 12.83 -15.54
N VAL A 634 34.32 12.90 -14.69
CA VAL A 634 33.17 11.98 -14.77
C VAL A 634 32.46 12.12 -16.12
N LEU A 635 32.24 13.34 -16.60
CA LEU A 635 31.62 13.58 -17.91
C LEU A 635 32.48 13.05 -19.07
N ALA A 636 33.81 13.17 -18.99
CA ALA A 636 34.71 12.61 -20.00
C ALA A 636 34.64 11.08 -20.03
N ILE A 637 34.59 10.43 -18.87
CA ILE A 637 34.42 8.96 -18.76
C ILE A 637 33.08 8.54 -19.36
N ALA A 638 31.99 9.23 -19.01
CA ALA A 638 30.66 8.95 -19.56
C ALA A 638 30.63 9.12 -21.09
N ARG A 639 31.23 10.20 -21.63
CA ARG A 639 31.35 10.42 -23.08
C ARG A 639 32.15 9.30 -23.77
N ALA A 640 33.29 8.92 -23.22
CA ALA A 640 34.14 7.87 -23.79
C ALA A 640 33.45 6.49 -23.81
N GLN A 641 32.60 6.21 -22.83
CA GLN A 641 31.84 4.96 -22.71
C GLN A 641 30.42 5.04 -23.32
N GLN A 642 30.08 6.17 -23.96
CA GLN A 642 28.76 6.43 -24.54
C GLN A 642 27.62 6.16 -23.53
N ILE A 643 27.77 6.68 -22.31
CA ILE A 643 26.79 6.58 -21.24
C ILE A 643 25.99 7.88 -21.19
N PRO A 644 24.67 7.84 -21.39
CA PRO A 644 23.81 9.01 -21.21
C PRO A 644 23.89 9.53 -19.78
N ILE A 645 24.19 10.81 -19.63
CA ILE A 645 24.33 11.47 -18.33
C ILE A 645 23.78 12.90 -18.38
N GLN A 646 23.10 13.29 -17.32
CA GLN A 646 22.60 14.65 -17.07
C GLN A 646 23.40 15.28 -15.93
N VAL A 647 23.44 16.61 -15.86
CA VAL A 647 24.05 17.33 -14.74
C VAL A 647 23.00 18.24 -14.13
N GLY A 648 22.83 18.20 -12.81
CA GLY A 648 21.82 19.03 -12.15
C GLY A 648 22.15 19.37 -10.72
N THR A 649 21.30 20.22 -10.15
CA THR A 649 21.28 20.56 -8.72
C THR A 649 19.94 20.19 -8.12
N THR A 650 19.93 19.70 -6.89
CA THR A 650 18.71 19.33 -6.15
C THR A 650 18.88 19.59 -4.66
N MET A 651 17.85 19.29 -3.85
CA MET A 651 17.91 19.40 -2.39
C MET A 651 18.18 18.05 -1.73
N GLY A 652 18.63 18.10 -0.47
CA GLY A 652 19.01 16.94 0.32
C GLY A 652 20.53 16.80 0.44
N SER A 653 20.96 15.74 1.12
CA SER A 653 22.34 15.28 1.19
C SER A 653 22.43 13.88 0.62
N THR A 654 23.58 13.23 0.76
CA THR A 654 23.82 11.81 0.47
C THR A 654 24.84 11.29 1.48
N ASP A 655 25.06 9.97 1.53
CA ASP A 655 26.11 9.34 2.35
C ASP A 655 27.49 10.00 2.21
N GLY A 656 27.86 10.44 1.01
CA GLY A 656 29.16 11.06 0.74
C GLY A 656 29.42 12.36 1.52
N SER A 657 28.37 13.04 1.98
CA SER A 657 28.50 14.23 2.83
C SER A 657 29.08 13.89 4.22
N ALA A 658 28.81 12.69 4.74
CA ALA A 658 29.43 12.21 5.98
C ALA A 658 30.92 11.88 5.80
N LEU A 659 31.35 11.54 4.58
CA LEU A 659 32.74 11.18 4.29
C LEU A 659 33.62 12.39 3.97
N THR A 660 33.03 13.49 3.48
CA THR A 660 33.78 14.68 3.05
C THR A 660 34.64 15.26 4.18
N ALA A 661 34.19 15.16 5.43
CA ALA A 661 34.93 15.61 6.61
C ALA A 661 36.27 14.86 6.84
N PHE A 662 36.45 13.68 6.22
CA PHE A 662 37.67 12.88 6.33
C PHE A 662 38.71 13.19 5.24
N GLY A 663 38.37 14.04 4.25
CA GLY A 663 39.27 14.45 3.16
C GLY A 663 38.90 14.07 1.72
N PRO A 664 38.18 12.97 1.40
CA PRO A 664 37.94 12.60 0.00
C PRO A 664 37.01 13.59 -0.71
N ILE A 665 37.20 13.73 -2.03
CA ILE A 665 36.24 14.45 -2.88
C ILE A 665 34.96 13.62 -2.99
N ASN A 666 33.83 14.20 -2.58
CA ASN A 666 32.51 13.61 -2.78
C ASN A 666 31.92 14.00 -4.14
N THR A 667 31.56 13.01 -4.95
CA THR A 667 30.88 13.18 -6.25
C THR A 667 29.63 12.33 -6.30
N SER A 668 28.48 12.95 -6.07
CA SER A 668 27.19 12.27 -6.10
C SER A 668 26.81 11.87 -7.54
N ILE A 669 26.61 10.58 -7.77
CA ILE A 669 26.07 10.01 -9.02
C ILE A 669 24.70 9.38 -8.74
N SER A 670 23.78 9.45 -9.69
CA SER A 670 22.36 9.30 -9.34
C SER A 670 21.49 8.92 -10.54
N TRP A 671 20.18 8.84 -10.32
CA TRP A 671 19.13 8.74 -11.32
C TRP A 671 18.00 9.73 -10.94
N PRO A 672 17.23 10.27 -11.90
CA PRO A 672 16.11 11.13 -11.57
C PRO A 672 14.95 10.29 -10.99
N GLY A 673 14.47 10.67 -9.82
CA GLY A 673 13.31 10.08 -9.14
C GLY A 673 12.18 11.09 -9.00
N ARG A 674 10.93 10.61 -9.09
CA ARG A 674 9.73 11.39 -8.78
C ARG A 674 9.10 10.89 -7.49
N TYR A 675 8.48 11.81 -6.76
CA TYR A 675 7.66 11.53 -5.58
C TYR A 675 8.47 10.92 -4.43
N SER A 676 9.74 11.31 -4.29
CA SER A 676 10.68 10.79 -3.28
C SER A 676 10.10 10.86 -1.87
N HIS A 677 10.46 9.88 -1.03
CA HIS A 677 9.99 9.72 0.35
C HIS A 677 8.47 9.49 0.49
N SER A 678 7.84 8.97 -0.56
CA SER A 678 6.44 8.58 -0.57
C SER A 678 6.27 7.06 -0.80
N PRO A 679 5.09 6.48 -0.54
CA PRO A 679 4.82 5.06 -0.82
C PRO A 679 4.80 4.69 -2.32
N ALA A 680 4.86 5.67 -3.24
CA ALA A 680 4.70 5.47 -4.67
C ALA A 680 5.73 6.26 -5.50
N GLU A 681 7.00 6.12 -5.15
CA GLU A 681 8.11 6.72 -5.90
C GLU A 681 8.22 6.12 -7.31
N VAL A 682 8.61 6.94 -8.28
CA VAL A 682 8.73 6.53 -9.68
C VAL A 682 10.14 6.75 -10.20
N LEU A 683 10.64 5.75 -10.93
CA LEU A 683 11.95 5.71 -11.60
C LEU A 683 11.81 5.26 -13.06
N ASP A 684 12.87 5.43 -13.85
CA ASP A 684 12.99 4.83 -15.20
C ASP A 684 14.20 3.87 -15.27
N LEU A 685 13.96 2.64 -15.75
CA LEU A 685 14.98 1.60 -15.85
C LEU A 685 16.16 1.98 -16.76
N ARG A 686 15.96 2.88 -17.72
CA ARG A 686 17.05 3.38 -18.59
C ARG A 686 18.07 4.19 -17.79
N ASP A 687 17.61 4.93 -16.79
CA ASP A 687 18.47 5.76 -15.95
C ASP A 687 19.25 4.89 -14.96
N VAL A 688 18.59 3.88 -14.37
CA VAL A 688 19.24 2.92 -13.46
C VAL A 688 20.27 2.06 -14.21
N ASP A 689 19.99 1.62 -15.44
CA ASP A 689 20.98 0.93 -16.28
C ASP A 689 22.17 1.83 -16.65
N ALA A 690 21.91 3.08 -17.03
CA ALA A 690 22.95 4.06 -17.29
C ALA A 690 23.82 4.33 -16.05
N LEU A 691 23.21 4.39 -14.87
CA LEU A 691 23.92 4.53 -13.59
C LEU A 691 24.79 3.31 -13.29
N ALA A 692 24.29 2.08 -13.46
CA ALA A 692 25.08 0.87 -13.29
C ALA A 692 26.29 0.84 -14.23
N ARG A 693 26.11 1.25 -15.49
CA ARG A 693 27.20 1.39 -16.47
C ARG A 693 28.20 2.46 -16.05
N LEU A 694 27.72 3.60 -15.51
CA LEU A 694 28.59 4.68 -15.03
C LEU A 694 29.44 4.24 -13.84
N ILE A 695 28.85 3.53 -12.88
CA ILE A 695 29.56 2.95 -11.72
C ILE A 695 30.70 2.04 -12.20
N GLY A 696 30.40 1.10 -13.10
CA GLY A 696 31.41 0.20 -13.67
C GLY A 696 32.51 0.95 -14.42
N ALA A 697 32.15 1.98 -15.20
CA ALA A 697 33.11 2.80 -15.93
C ALA A 697 34.02 3.63 -15.01
N LEU A 698 33.48 4.19 -13.92
CA LEU A 698 34.25 4.95 -12.93
C LEU A 698 35.26 4.06 -12.20
N ALA A 699 34.85 2.86 -11.80
CA ALA A 699 35.69 1.92 -11.07
C ALA A 699 36.92 1.44 -11.88
N ILE A 700 36.81 1.36 -13.21
CA ILE A 700 37.91 0.92 -14.09
C ILE A 700 38.66 2.08 -14.75
N ALA A 701 38.15 3.30 -14.68
CA ALA A 701 38.80 4.46 -15.26
C ALA A 701 40.18 4.68 -14.60
N PRO A 702 41.19 5.16 -15.36
CA PRO A 702 42.55 5.39 -14.85
C PRO A 702 42.64 6.47 -13.76
#